data_AF-A0A5C8EG50-F1
#
_entry.id   AF-A0A5C8EG50-F1
#
_cell.length_a   1.000
_cell.length_b   1.000
_cell.length_c   1.000
_cell.angle_alpha   90.00
_cell.angle_beta   90.00
_cell.angle_gamma   90.00
#
_symmetry.space_group_name_H-M   'P 1'
#
loop_
_entity.id
_entity.type
_entity.pdbx_description
1 polymer ?
#
loop_
_entity_poly.entity_id
_entity_poly.type
_entity_poly.pdbx_seq_one_letter_code
_entity_poly.pdbx_strand_id
1 'polypeptide(L)'
;MSGSYKIITIDGPSGAGKSTVAKLIADKLGFKYLDTGAMYRAVTLYMIENQVDIKNEEEVINALNKLNIGFDSNYRIYLDSQDITEDIRKEKVFKFVSEVSAISSVRRKMVDLQRDIAKEGNYILDGRDAGSVVFPNADYKFYLDASLEERGKRRYKEELSKEVDISFEAVKESIKKRDKYDSNRKDSPLVVPENAIIIDTTNMTIDEVAEKITDIFLNKKTISIFDINSDNLRNREGIMEDNNLSNEQERNEFLKAVEEFGEGDNNNSYKVGNIVKGKIEKFDDSDVFINLNYKVEGKINRSEFEREPYIGEELEALIDSVDNDNGYFILSKAKLDKRRAQFVIEDAIKNNKSVKGIVKEVIKGGFNISIMGYQAFCPFSQIEINKGIKDEEHIGKEYDFRIIKKKGKDIVVSRRAYQEEKQNSNIETFLNNLKEGDIINGKVKNIERYGAFIGITEGLDGFLYRENMSWAKIINPKDIITRGEERAFKVLSIDREKHRVDLGLKQLENDSWVQFIEEYHVGDIIKGEVTNIKKFGAFVKVYDDVEGLIHISDLSWNSHVNSPSDFVKKGAYLECKILAIDVPERKLTLGLKQAQENPWDTVSRDFPVKSIVKCKPKRILKNFAVFELPNGLEGICDIGDFDWINSIVNIKDYIKENEDIDMVILSIDRDKQRIRLSHKHLKESPWRVFEKEHPVGSVVDGIVKAIVESGAVVSLENNLEGFMHISQIDLPKGANLEEALKVGETYPFVVREVNQGKHRISLSRKDYMEAQTKKETQNYISKEEPTSLTYNPFDNINN
;
A
#
# COMPACT_ATOMS: atom_id res chain seq x y z
N MET A 1 55.82 11.01 -5.68
CA MET A 1 55.54 9.66 -5.16
C MET A 1 54.03 9.47 -5.13
N SER A 2 53.42 8.99 -6.22
CA SER A 2 51.98 8.71 -6.25
C SER A 2 51.73 7.34 -5.64
N GLY A 3 51.58 7.28 -4.32
CA GLY A 3 51.06 6.07 -3.69
C GLY A 3 49.63 5.84 -4.16
N SER A 4 49.34 4.71 -4.81
CA SER A 4 47.98 4.30 -5.14
C SER A 4 47.23 4.03 -3.83
N TYR A 5 46.38 4.96 -3.40
CA TYR A 5 45.50 4.76 -2.26
C TYR A 5 44.53 3.61 -2.55
N LYS A 6 44.32 2.75 -1.56
CA LYS A 6 43.44 1.59 -1.69
C LYS A 6 42.09 1.84 -1.05
N ILE A 7 41.03 1.49 -1.76
CA ILE A 7 39.64 1.56 -1.29
C ILE A 7 39.07 0.15 -1.19
N ILE A 8 38.57 -0.18 0.00
CA ILE A 8 37.86 -1.43 0.27
C ILE A 8 36.42 -1.10 0.64
N THR A 9 35.44 -1.74 0.00
CA THR A 9 34.02 -1.58 0.36
C THR A 9 33.46 -2.87 0.95
N ILE A 10 32.59 -2.72 1.95
CA ILE A 10 31.87 -3.82 2.61
C ILE A 10 30.38 -3.49 2.57
N ASP A 11 29.69 -4.09 1.61
CA ASP A 11 28.25 -3.92 1.39
C ASP A 11 27.43 -5.08 1.97
N GLY A 12 26.12 -4.90 2.07
CA GLY A 12 25.21 -5.93 2.54
C GLY A 12 23.98 -5.39 3.29
N PRO A 13 23.02 -6.26 3.64
CA PRO A 13 21.76 -5.85 4.25
C PRO A 13 21.90 -5.48 5.74
N SER A 14 20.84 -4.91 6.34
CA SER A 14 20.86 -4.50 7.75
C SER A 14 21.12 -5.69 8.68
N GLY A 15 21.98 -5.52 9.69
CA GLY A 15 22.27 -6.58 10.67
C GLY A 15 23.27 -7.66 10.21
N ALA A 16 23.87 -7.52 9.03
CA ALA A 16 24.91 -8.44 8.53
C ALA A 16 26.28 -8.29 9.24
N GLY A 17 26.45 -7.34 10.16
CA GLY A 17 27.70 -7.14 10.91
C GLY A 17 28.75 -6.26 10.20
N LYS A 18 28.39 -5.60 9.09
CA LYS A 18 29.31 -4.82 8.24
C LYS A 18 30.16 -3.81 9.00
N SER A 19 29.56 -2.95 9.81
CA SER A 19 30.29 -1.88 10.51
C SER A 19 31.30 -2.43 11.51
N THR A 20 30.96 -3.52 12.20
CA THR A 20 31.87 -4.18 13.15
C THR A 20 33.02 -4.86 12.42
N VAL A 21 32.73 -5.58 11.33
CA VAL A 21 33.74 -6.23 10.47
C VAL A 21 34.66 -5.18 9.84
N ALA A 22 34.11 -4.08 9.33
CA ALA A 22 34.86 -3.01 8.69
C ALA A 22 35.84 -2.34 9.66
N LYS A 23 35.42 -2.04 10.90
CA LYS A 23 36.30 -1.49 11.93
C LYS A 23 37.45 -2.42 12.28
N LEU A 24 37.16 -3.71 12.50
CA LEU A 24 38.19 -4.71 12.80
C LEU A 24 39.23 -4.83 11.68
N ILE A 25 38.80 -4.82 10.42
CA ILE A 25 39.71 -4.87 9.27
C ILE A 25 40.49 -3.54 9.15
N ALA A 26 39.84 -2.40 9.42
CA ALA A 26 40.48 -1.09 9.38
C ALA A 26 41.62 -1.01 10.40
N ASP A 27 41.37 -1.44 11.63
CA ASP A 27 42.37 -1.55 12.70
C ASP A 27 43.51 -2.51 12.32
N LYS A 28 43.18 -3.70 11.78
CA LYS A 28 44.17 -4.72 11.37
C LYS A 28 45.06 -4.24 10.21
N LEU A 29 44.51 -3.53 9.24
CA LEU A 29 45.23 -3.08 8.04
C LEU A 29 45.84 -1.67 8.19
N GLY A 30 45.53 -0.95 9.27
CA GLY A 30 45.91 0.45 9.44
C GLY A 30 45.21 1.40 8.45
N PHE A 31 44.00 1.05 8.02
CA PHE A 31 43.20 1.84 7.09
C PHE A 31 42.25 2.76 7.88
N LYS A 32 41.85 3.89 7.29
CA LYS A 32 40.80 4.73 7.86
C LYS A 32 39.44 4.10 7.60
N TYR A 33 38.50 4.26 8.53
CA TYR A 33 37.13 3.75 8.38
C TYR A 33 36.16 4.91 8.13
N LEU A 34 35.23 4.70 7.19
CA LEU A 34 34.15 5.64 6.91
C LEU A 34 32.79 4.94 7.05
N ASP A 35 32.05 5.31 8.10
CA ASP A 35 30.68 4.83 8.34
C ASP A 35 29.69 5.63 7.48
N THR A 36 29.35 5.10 6.30
CA THR A 36 28.40 5.78 5.40
C THR A 36 27.02 5.90 6.03
N GLY A 37 26.62 4.92 6.85
CA GLY A 37 25.36 4.94 7.57
C GLY A 37 25.29 6.07 8.61
N ALA A 38 26.41 6.38 9.27
CA ALA A 38 26.49 7.48 10.22
C ALA A 38 26.35 8.84 9.52
N MET A 39 26.89 8.99 8.30
CA MET A 39 26.72 10.22 7.50
C MET A 39 25.23 10.49 7.23
N TYR A 40 24.50 9.51 6.71
CA TYR A 40 23.05 9.68 6.45
C TYR A 40 22.27 9.97 7.73
N ARG A 41 22.64 9.37 8.87
CA ARG A 41 22.03 9.68 10.17
C ARG A 41 22.38 11.08 10.67
N ALA A 42 23.60 11.57 10.41
CA ALA A 42 23.99 12.94 10.73
C ALA A 42 23.20 13.97 9.92
N VAL A 43 23.00 13.75 8.61
CA VAL A 43 22.11 14.60 7.79
C VAL A 43 20.70 14.61 8.33
N THR A 44 20.18 13.42 8.69
CA THR A 44 18.83 13.28 9.25
C THR A 44 18.70 14.04 10.56
N LEU A 45 19.70 13.95 11.45
CA LEU A 45 19.74 14.70 12.70
C LEU A 45 19.73 16.21 12.43
N TYR A 46 20.57 16.68 11.51
CA TYR A 46 20.63 18.09 11.12
C TYR A 46 19.27 18.60 10.60
N MET A 47 18.60 17.83 9.74
CA MET A 47 17.28 18.20 9.22
C MET A 47 16.21 18.28 10.32
N ILE A 48 16.23 17.34 11.27
CA ILE A 48 15.30 17.33 12.40
C ILE A 48 15.53 18.56 13.30
N GLU A 49 16.79 18.87 13.62
CA GLU A 49 17.12 19.97 14.53
C GLU A 49 16.86 21.34 13.93
N ASN A 50 17.00 21.47 12.61
CA ASN A 50 16.70 22.69 11.87
C ASN A 50 15.25 22.75 11.34
N GLN A 51 14.40 21.77 11.68
CA GLN A 51 12.98 21.69 11.26
C GLN A 51 12.77 21.82 9.74
N VAL A 52 13.67 21.21 8.96
CA VAL A 52 13.64 21.26 7.50
C VAL A 52 12.46 20.43 6.98
N ASP A 53 11.62 20.99 6.11
CA ASP A 53 10.61 20.19 5.43
C ASP A 53 11.26 19.33 4.34
N ILE A 54 11.36 18.03 4.60
CA ILE A 54 11.95 17.05 3.69
C ILE A 54 11.17 16.89 2.37
N LYS A 55 9.95 17.41 2.28
CA LYS A 55 9.15 17.44 1.04
C LYS A 55 9.44 18.66 0.18
N ASN A 56 10.06 19.70 0.74
CA ASN A 56 10.44 20.91 0.02
C ASN A 56 11.90 20.79 -0.46
N GLU A 57 12.09 20.61 -1.76
CA GLU A 57 13.42 20.39 -2.35
C GLU A 57 14.37 21.57 -2.13
N GLU A 58 13.89 22.81 -2.16
CA GLU A 58 14.72 24.00 -1.94
C GLU A 58 15.25 24.08 -0.51
N GLU A 59 14.41 23.78 0.48
CA GLU A 59 14.81 23.74 1.88
C GLU A 59 15.84 22.64 2.14
N VAL A 60 15.64 21.46 1.55
CA VAL A 60 16.60 20.35 1.62
C VAL A 60 17.95 20.75 1.03
N ILE A 61 17.97 21.37 -0.15
CA ILE A 61 19.22 21.82 -0.79
C ILE A 61 19.92 22.89 0.07
N ASN A 62 19.18 23.85 0.61
CA ASN A 62 19.73 24.89 1.49
C ASN A 62 20.33 24.31 2.78
N ALA A 63 19.68 23.30 3.36
CA ALA A 63 20.21 22.57 4.51
C ALA A 63 21.51 21.83 4.16
N LEU A 64 21.54 21.12 3.03
CA LEU A 64 22.72 20.37 2.56
C LEU A 64 23.92 21.24 2.23
N ASN A 65 23.71 22.50 1.81
CA ASN A 65 24.79 23.44 1.52
C ASN A 65 25.48 23.97 2.77
N LYS A 66 24.77 24.02 3.91
CA LYS A 66 25.30 24.48 5.21
C LYS A 66 25.91 23.36 6.03
N LEU A 67 25.56 22.11 5.71
CA LEU A 67 25.96 20.92 6.41
C LEU A 67 27.49 20.70 6.38
N ASN A 68 28.11 20.56 7.55
CA ASN A 68 29.51 20.13 7.68
C ASN A 68 29.62 18.86 8.54
N ILE A 69 30.07 17.75 7.94
CA ILE A 69 30.27 16.46 8.64
C ILE A 69 31.76 16.14 8.69
N GLY A 70 32.27 15.85 9.88
CA GLY A 70 33.65 15.43 10.13
C GLY A 70 33.74 14.06 10.81
N PHE A 71 34.91 13.42 10.68
CA PHE A 71 35.25 12.15 11.33
C PHE A 71 36.62 12.26 12.00
N ASP A 72 36.78 11.64 13.17
CA ASP A 72 38.08 11.48 13.82
C ASP A 72 38.65 10.05 13.69
N SER A 73 39.88 9.86 14.19
CA SER A 73 40.55 8.55 14.21
C SER A 73 39.93 7.55 15.18
N ASN A 74 39.04 7.98 16.08
CA ASN A 74 38.36 7.14 17.07
C ASN A 74 36.93 6.78 16.64
N TYR A 75 36.62 6.93 15.34
CA TYR A 75 35.31 6.63 14.76
C TYR A 75 34.17 7.50 15.31
N ARG A 76 34.48 8.70 15.82
CA ARG A 76 33.50 9.71 16.22
C ARG A 76 33.09 10.54 15.01
N ILE A 77 31.83 10.95 15.01
CA ILE A 77 31.24 11.77 13.96
C ILE A 77 30.87 13.14 14.53
N TYR A 78 31.23 14.18 13.79
CA TYR A 78 31.00 15.56 14.15
C TYR A 78 30.07 16.22 13.14
N LEU A 79 29.14 17.02 13.62
CA LEU A 79 28.28 17.89 12.83
C LEU A 79 28.50 19.32 13.30
N ASP A 80 28.97 20.19 12.40
CA ASP A 80 29.33 21.58 12.72
C ASP A 80 30.25 21.70 13.96
N SER A 81 31.22 20.80 14.04
CA SER A 81 32.18 20.65 15.16
C SER A 81 31.61 20.15 16.50
N GLN A 82 30.33 19.77 16.57
CA GLN A 82 29.75 19.09 17.72
C GLN A 82 29.81 17.56 17.55
N ASP A 83 30.23 16.85 18.60
CA ASP A 83 30.22 15.38 18.62
C ASP A 83 28.78 14.87 18.72
N ILE A 84 28.30 14.23 17.66
CA ILE A 84 26.91 13.72 17.54
C ILE A 84 26.87 12.19 17.55
N THR A 85 27.97 11.54 17.94
CA THR A 85 28.16 10.08 17.83
C THR A 85 27.04 9.29 18.48
N GLU A 86 26.54 9.74 19.64
CA GLU A 86 25.39 9.11 20.32
C GLU A 86 24.04 9.64 19.83
N ASP A 87 23.97 10.91 19.45
CA ASP A 87 22.72 11.54 18.99
C ASP A 87 22.17 10.93 17.72
N ILE A 88 23.04 10.54 16.79
CA ILE A 88 22.66 9.85 15.55
C ILE A 88 22.04 8.47 15.80
N ARG A 89 22.20 7.91 17.01
CA ARG A 89 21.66 6.60 17.42
C ARG A 89 20.35 6.73 18.21
N LYS A 90 19.81 7.93 18.39
CA LYS A 90 18.51 8.13 19.04
C LYS A 90 17.36 7.66 18.14
N GLU A 91 16.28 7.18 18.76
CA GLU A 91 15.10 6.64 18.07
C GLU A 91 14.52 7.62 17.04
N LYS A 92 14.50 8.92 17.36
CA LYS A 92 14.06 9.99 16.45
C LYS A 92 14.76 9.90 15.09
N VAL A 93 16.07 9.67 15.06
CA VAL A 93 16.86 9.61 13.84
C VAL A 93 16.57 8.32 13.07
N PHE A 94 16.47 7.18 13.78
CA PHE A 94 16.17 5.89 13.18
C PHE A 94 14.82 5.81 12.49
N LYS A 95 13.85 6.60 12.93
CA LYS A 95 12.52 6.69 12.32
C LYS A 95 12.55 7.40 10.98
N PHE A 96 13.32 8.48 10.84
CA PHE A 96 13.31 9.36 9.66
C PHE A 96 14.46 9.12 8.67
N VAL A 97 15.53 8.42 9.06
CA VAL A 97 16.72 8.24 8.19
C VAL A 97 16.40 7.55 6.86
N SER A 98 15.42 6.65 6.83
CA SER A 98 15.00 5.99 5.60
C SER A 98 14.38 6.97 4.60
N GLU A 99 13.53 7.88 5.06
CA GLU A 99 12.89 8.90 4.23
C GLU A 99 13.93 9.91 3.72
N VAL A 100 14.79 10.41 4.60
CA VAL A 100 15.85 11.38 4.24
C VAL A 100 16.85 10.79 3.26
N SER A 101 17.32 9.55 3.50
CA SER A 101 18.26 8.88 2.60
C SER A 101 17.65 8.47 1.25
N ALA A 102 16.32 8.52 1.09
CA ALA A 102 15.67 8.26 -0.18
C ALA A 102 15.66 9.49 -1.11
N ILE A 103 15.95 10.68 -0.58
CA ILE A 103 15.93 11.92 -1.36
C ILE A 103 17.18 11.99 -2.27
N SER A 104 16.97 12.19 -3.57
CA SER A 104 18.03 12.19 -4.58
C SER A 104 19.08 13.29 -4.38
N SER A 105 18.70 14.47 -3.92
CA SER A 105 19.64 15.56 -3.61
C SER A 105 20.55 15.22 -2.43
N VAL A 106 20.01 14.60 -1.37
CA VAL A 106 20.78 14.10 -0.22
C VAL A 106 21.79 13.03 -0.65
N ARG A 107 21.33 12.04 -1.43
CA ARG A 107 22.20 10.97 -1.96
C ARG A 107 23.39 11.52 -2.74
N ARG A 108 23.13 12.39 -3.72
CA ARG A 108 24.19 13.00 -4.55
C ARG A 108 25.22 13.70 -3.67
N LYS A 109 24.78 14.56 -2.75
CA LYS A 109 25.66 15.28 -1.83
C LYS A 109 26.48 14.34 -0.94
N MET A 110 25.87 13.27 -0.43
CA MET A 110 26.57 12.28 0.41
C MET A 110 27.59 11.47 -0.37
N VAL A 111 27.29 11.06 -1.60
CA VAL A 111 28.24 10.36 -2.48
C VAL A 111 29.44 11.25 -2.78
N ASP A 112 29.21 12.54 -3.10
CA ASP A 112 30.29 13.49 -3.34
C ASP A 112 31.18 13.67 -2.10
N LEU A 113 30.56 13.83 -0.92
CA LEU A 113 31.30 13.97 0.34
C LEU A 113 32.09 12.69 0.70
N GLN A 114 31.53 11.50 0.48
CA GLN A 114 32.22 10.23 0.71
C GLN A 114 33.43 10.07 -0.22
N ARG A 115 33.28 10.46 -1.49
CA ARG A 115 34.38 10.49 -2.46
C ARG A 115 35.44 11.48 -2.05
N ASP A 116 35.05 12.68 -1.64
CA ASP A 116 35.98 13.71 -1.19
C ASP A 116 36.78 13.28 0.05
N ILE A 117 36.14 12.65 1.04
CA ILE A 117 36.82 12.13 2.23
C ILE A 117 37.82 11.02 1.86
N ALA A 118 37.46 10.13 0.92
CA ALA A 118 38.31 9.00 0.56
C ALA A 118 39.35 9.31 -0.55
N LYS A 119 39.47 10.56 -1.00
CA LYS A 119 40.48 10.98 -2.00
C LYS A 119 41.92 10.82 -1.48
N GLU A 120 42.13 10.96 -0.17
CA GLU A 120 43.45 11.00 0.45
C GLU A 120 43.61 9.96 1.57
N GLY A 121 44.16 8.80 1.21
CA GLY A 121 44.49 7.73 2.15
C GLY A 121 43.80 6.41 1.84
N ASN A 122 44.20 5.36 2.56
CA ASN A 122 43.57 4.05 2.42
C ASN A 122 42.29 4.01 3.28
N TYR A 123 41.16 3.67 2.67
CA TYR A 123 39.86 3.67 3.34
C TYR A 123 39.15 2.32 3.25
N ILE A 124 38.46 1.97 4.33
CA ILE A 124 37.43 0.94 4.37
C ILE A 124 36.07 1.62 4.57
N LEU A 125 35.14 1.35 3.67
CA LEU A 125 33.80 1.89 3.71
C LEU A 125 32.81 0.76 3.92
N ASP A 126 31.91 0.90 4.88
CA ASP A 126 30.76 0.02 4.98
C ASP A 126 29.49 0.73 4.53
N GLY A 127 28.59 0.00 3.87
CA GLY A 127 27.39 0.61 3.31
C GLY A 127 26.40 -0.40 2.77
N ARG A 128 25.39 0.11 2.08
CA ARG A 128 24.45 -0.72 1.29
C ARG A 128 24.76 -0.61 -0.21
N ASP A 129 25.45 0.46 -0.60
CA ASP A 129 25.70 0.90 -1.95
C ASP A 129 27.14 1.45 -2.13
N ALA A 130 28.03 1.19 -1.17
CA ALA A 130 29.39 1.72 -1.15
C ALA A 130 30.20 1.24 -2.36
N GLY A 131 30.15 -0.06 -2.67
CA GLY A 131 30.85 -0.66 -3.81
C GLY A 131 30.09 -0.60 -5.13
N SER A 132 28.76 -0.40 -5.10
CA SER A 132 27.94 -0.35 -6.32
C SER A 132 27.80 1.06 -6.88
N VAL A 133 27.70 2.08 -6.01
CA VAL A 133 27.46 3.47 -6.43
C VAL A 133 28.59 4.40 -6.01
N VAL A 134 29.03 4.34 -4.76
CA VAL A 134 30.00 5.32 -4.24
C VAL A 134 31.37 5.10 -4.90
N PHE A 135 31.89 3.87 -4.84
CA PHE A 135 33.16 3.45 -5.44
C PHE A 135 33.00 2.19 -6.30
N PRO A 136 32.40 2.30 -7.50
CA PRO A 136 32.27 1.17 -8.43
C PRO A 136 33.62 0.56 -8.83
N ASN A 137 34.69 1.36 -8.78
CA ASN A 137 36.06 0.97 -9.11
C ASN A 137 36.94 0.72 -7.86
N ALA A 138 36.35 0.47 -6.69
CA ALA A 138 37.14 0.12 -5.49
C ALA A 138 38.03 -1.11 -5.74
N ASP A 139 39.23 -1.11 -5.15
CA ASP A 139 40.21 -2.19 -5.30
C ASP A 139 39.65 -3.55 -4.85
N TYR A 140 38.85 -3.54 -3.79
CA TYR A 140 38.14 -4.71 -3.27
C TYR A 140 36.73 -4.35 -2.87
N LYS A 141 35.77 -5.13 -3.34
CA LYS A 141 34.36 -5.01 -2.99
C LYS A 141 33.91 -6.31 -2.34
N PHE A 142 33.47 -6.25 -1.10
CA PHE A 142 32.94 -7.39 -0.36
C PHE A 142 31.44 -7.19 -0.14
N TYR A 143 30.67 -8.27 -0.25
CA TYR A 143 29.23 -8.25 0.06
C TYR A 143 28.96 -9.30 1.14
N LEU A 144 28.58 -8.84 2.33
CA LEU A 144 28.21 -9.71 3.44
C LEU A 144 26.73 -10.07 3.34
N ASP A 145 26.44 -11.36 3.24
CA ASP A 145 25.06 -11.87 3.29
C ASP A 145 24.81 -12.63 4.60
N ALA A 146 23.56 -12.68 5.04
CA ALA A 146 23.13 -13.50 6.17
C ALA A 146 21.61 -13.71 6.15
N SER A 147 21.19 -14.88 6.66
CA SER A 147 19.77 -15.18 6.83
C SER A 147 19.05 -14.10 7.67
N LEU A 148 17.80 -13.79 7.32
CA LEU A 148 16.97 -12.80 8.04
C LEU A 148 16.83 -13.15 9.54
N GLU A 149 16.80 -14.45 9.85
CA GLU A 149 16.67 -14.94 11.22
C GLU A 149 17.94 -14.66 12.04
N GLU A 150 19.11 -14.89 11.46
CA GLU A 150 20.39 -14.62 12.11
C GLU A 150 20.63 -13.11 12.28
N ARG A 151 20.28 -12.32 11.27
CA ARG A 151 20.32 -10.85 11.34
C ARG A 151 19.36 -10.31 12.42
N GLY A 152 18.18 -10.93 12.54
CA GLY A 152 17.23 -10.66 13.62
C GLY A 152 17.81 -10.99 15.00
N LYS A 153 18.46 -12.14 15.17
CA LYS A 153 19.07 -12.57 16.44
C LYS A 153 20.20 -11.66 16.88
N ARG A 154 21.08 -11.28 15.96
CA ARG A 154 22.17 -10.33 16.21
C ARG A 154 21.62 -8.97 16.64
N ARG A 155 20.62 -8.45 15.93
CA ARG A 155 20.02 -7.16 16.25
C ARG A 155 19.26 -7.18 17.57
N TYR A 156 18.50 -8.24 17.82
CA TYR A 156 17.77 -8.44 19.07
C TYR A 156 18.71 -8.47 20.28
N LYS A 157 19.86 -9.16 20.19
CA LYS A 157 20.89 -9.14 21.25
C LYS A 157 21.48 -7.75 21.49
N GLU A 158 21.62 -6.94 20.43
CA GLU A 158 22.14 -5.57 20.49
C GLU A 158 21.14 -4.57 21.11
N GLU A 159 19.84 -4.81 20.97
CA GLU A 159 18.79 -4.01 21.62
C GLU A 159 18.57 -4.46 23.08
N LEU A 160 18.70 -5.75 23.39
CA LEU A 160 18.61 -6.29 24.76
C LEU A 160 19.70 -5.74 25.69
N SER A 161 20.91 -5.54 25.16
CA SER A 161 22.02 -4.97 25.92
C SER A 161 21.85 -3.48 26.26
N LYS A 162 20.81 -2.83 25.72
CA LYS A 162 20.47 -1.42 25.93
C LYS A 162 19.21 -1.21 26.79
N GLU A 163 18.75 -2.26 27.49
CA GLU A 163 17.55 -2.22 28.36
C GLU A 163 16.25 -1.79 27.66
N VAL A 164 16.11 -2.05 26.36
CA VAL A 164 14.88 -1.75 25.60
C VAL A 164 14.05 -3.02 25.44
N ASP A 165 12.84 -3.05 26.00
CA ASP A 165 11.92 -4.20 25.89
C ASP A 165 11.23 -4.21 24.51
N ILE A 166 11.83 -4.94 23.56
CA ILE A 166 11.31 -5.09 22.19
C ILE A 166 11.21 -6.58 21.89
N SER A 167 10.12 -7.04 21.28
CA SER A 167 9.98 -8.44 20.88
C SER A 167 10.85 -8.80 19.66
N PHE A 168 11.36 -10.04 19.63
CA PHE A 168 12.16 -10.56 18.52
C PHE A 168 11.45 -10.43 17.16
N GLU A 169 10.13 -10.65 17.14
CA GLU A 169 9.31 -10.55 15.94
C GLU A 169 9.21 -9.11 15.42
N ALA A 170 9.10 -8.13 16.31
CA ALA A 170 9.09 -6.70 15.95
C ALA A 170 10.43 -6.26 15.34
N VAL A 171 11.56 -6.75 15.87
CA VAL A 171 12.89 -6.49 15.31
C VAL A 171 12.97 -7.05 13.88
N LYS A 172 12.52 -8.28 13.65
CA LYS A 172 12.54 -8.94 12.34
C LYS A 172 11.67 -8.22 11.31
N GLU A 173 10.47 -7.79 11.69
CA GLU A 173 9.60 -6.99 10.81
C GLU A 173 10.23 -5.64 10.44
N SER A 174 10.88 -4.98 11.40
CA SER A 174 11.55 -3.70 11.15
C SER A 174 12.69 -3.83 10.13
N ILE A 175 13.50 -4.90 10.24
CA ILE A 175 14.58 -5.21 9.30
C ILE A 175 14.00 -5.48 7.91
N LYS A 176 12.93 -6.29 7.83
CA LYS A 176 12.28 -6.64 6.56
C LYS A 176 11.68 -5.42 5.85
N LYS A 177 11.02 -4.52 6.59
CA LYS A 177 10.47 -3.27 6.05
C LYS A 177 11.59 -2.38 5.51
N ARG A 178 12.70 -2.24 6.25
CA ARG A 178 13.87 -1.46 5.83
C ARG A 178 14.52 -2.03 4.58
N ASP A 179 14.78 -3.34 4.54
CA ASP A 179 15.42 -3.96 3.37
C ASP A 179 14.54 -3.86 2.12
N LYS A 180 13.21 -4.06 2.24
CA LYS A 180 12.28 -3.88 1.11
C LYS A 180 12.28 -2.43 0.60
N TYR A 181 12.35 -1.46 1.51
CA TYR A 181 12.41 -0.05 1.14
C TYR A 181 13.74 0.28 0.46
N ASP A 182 14.86 -0.26 0.95
CA ASP A 182 16.22 0.02 0.44
C ASP A 182 16.51 -0.65 -0.92
N SER A 183 15.93 -1.82 -1.18
CA SER A 183 16.05 -2.51 -2.48
C SER A 183 15.21 -1.88 -3.60
N ASN A 184 14.11 -1.20 -3.28
CA ASN A 184 13.16 -0.65 -4.26
C ASN A 184 13.38 0.84 -4.58
N ARG A 185 14.52 1.43 -4.21
CA ARG A 185 14.79 2.86 -4.42
C ARG A 185 15.22 3.14 -5.86
N LYS A 186 14.75 4.25 -6.44
CA LYS A 186 15.15 4.69 -7.79
C LYS A 186 16.63 5.09 -7.86
N ASP A 187 17.15 5.74 -6.82
CA ASP A 187 18.56 6.13 -6.71
C ASP A 187 19.29 5.27 -5.67
N SER A 188 20.39 4.66 -6.09
CA SER A 188 21.29 3.82 -5.30
C SER A 188 20.59 2.69 -4.50
N PRO A 189 19.98 1.72 -5.21
CA PRO A 189 19.33 0.56 -4.59
C PRO A 189 20.35 -0.37 -3.91
N LEU A 190 19.89 -1.12 -2.90
CA LEU A 190 20.67 -2.21 -2.32
C LEU A 190 20.83 -3.33 -3.37
N VAL A 191 21.98 -3.35 -4.04
CA VAL A 191 22.36 -4.33 -5.07
C VAL A 191 23.76 -4.83 -4.77
N VAL A 192 24.02 -6.11 -5.05
CA VAL A 192 25.37 -6.68 -4.94
C VAL A 192 26.27 -5.98 -5.97
N PRO A 193 27.39 -5.34 -5.56
CA PRO A 193 28.25 -4.67 -6.51
C PRO A 193 28.83 -5.63 -7.55
N GLU A 194 28.96 -5.17 -8.79
CA GLU A 194 29.58 -5.95 -9.87
C GLU A 194 31.03 -6.33 -9.48
N ASN A 195 31.42 -7.60 -9.65
CA ASN A 195 32.72 -8.14 -9.18
C ASN A 195 32.93 -8.16 -7.65
N ALA A 196 31.87 -8.02 -6.84
CA ALA A 196 31.98 -8.19 -5.39
C ALA A 196 32.23 -9.64 -4.98
N ILE A 197 33.05 -9.83 -3.95
CA ILE A 197 33.27 -11.10 -3.28
C ILE A 197 32.17 -11.29 -2.23
N ILE A 198 31.27 -12.23 -2.48
CA ILE A 198 30.15 -12.53 -1.59
C ILE A 198 30.63 -13.45 -0.45
N ILE A 199 30.32 -13.07 0.79
CA ILE A 199 30.63 -13.84 2.00
C ILE A 199 29.34 -14.07 2.77
N ASP A 200 28.89 -15.33 2.83
CA ASP A 200 27.79 -15.73 3.71
C ASP A 200 28.30 -15.79 5.17
N THR A 201 27.71 -14.96 6.01
CA THR A 201 28.06 -14.80 7.43
C THR A 201 27.09 -15.53 8.36
N THR A 202 26.12 -16.31 7.84
CA THR A 202 25.03 -16.90 8.64
C THR A 202 25.52 -17.76 9.81
N ASN A 203 26.63 -18.48 9.66
CA ASN A 203 27.19 -19.34 10.73
C ASN A 203 28.63 -18.96 11.09
N MET A 204 29.03 -17.71 10.84
CA MET A 204 30.38 -17.22 11.15
C MET A 204 30.32 -16.17 12.26
N THR A 205 31.33 -16.18 13.12
CA THR A 205 31.61 -15.10 14.06
C THR A 205 32.18 -13.87 13.33
N ILE A 206 32.10 -12.70 13.96
CA ILE A 206 32.60 -11.45 13.38
C ILE A 206 34.11 -11.54 13.12
N ASP A 207 34.87 -12.16 14.02
CA ASP A 207 36.32 -12.32 13.90
C ASP A 207 36.71 -13.23 12.73
N GLU A 208 36.03 -14.37 12.57
CA GLU A 208 36.25 -15.28 11.42
C GLU A 208 35.97 -14.60 10.08
N VAL A 209 34.94 -13.74 10.01
CA VAL A 209 34.63 -12.96 8.80
C VAL A 209 35.74 -11.95 8.54
N ALA A 210 36.21 -11.25 9.57
CA ALA A 210 37.29 -10.26 9.45
C ALA A 210 38.62 -10.90 9.04
N GLU A 211 38.97 -12.06 9.59
CA GLU A 211 40.14 -12.85 9.19
C GLU A 211 40.06 -13.27 7.73
N LYS A 212 38.94 -13.84 7.31
CA LYS A 212 38.74 -14.27 5.92
C LYS A 212 38.89 -13.12 4.93
N ILE A 213 38.38 -11.93 5.24
CA ILE A 213 38.54 -10.74 4.38
C ILE A 213 39.99 -10.27 4.36
N THR A 214 40.64 -10.26 5.52
CA THR A 214 42.06 -9.87 5.65
C THR A 214 42.97 -10.81 4.86
N ASP A 215 42.73 -12.12 4.93
CA ASP A 215 43.48 -13.13 4.18
C ASP A 215 43.32 -12.97 2.67
N ILE A 216 42.10 -12.70 2.20
CA ILE A 216 41.83 -12.43 0.78
C ILE A 216 42.60 -11.19 0.30
N PHE A 217 42.69 -10.17 1.16
CA PHE A 217 43.42 -8.94 0.86
C PHE A 217 44.94 -9.17 0.83
N LEU A 218 45.49 -9.93 1.78
CA LEU A 218 46.94 -10.17 1.90
C LEU A 218 47.46 -11.19 0.87
N ASN A 219 46.75 -12.31 0.65
CA ASN A 219 47.22 -13.42 -0.18
C ASN A 219 47.21 -13.13 -1.69
N LYS A 220 46.51 -12.09 -2.16
CA LYS A 220 46.54 -11.68 -3.57
C LYS A 220 47.67 -10.71 -3.92
N LYS A 221 48.38 -10.16 -2.94
CA LYS A 221 49.43 -9.15 -3.16
C LYS A 221 50.85 -9.73 -3.22
N THR A 222 51.04 -10.99 -2.86
CA THR A 222 52.33 -11.67 -2.91
C THR A 222 52.22 -12.85 -3.86
N ILE A 223 52.52 -12.60 -5.14
CA ILE A 223 53.34 -13.41 -6.06
C ILE A 223 53.13 -12.82 -7.46
N SER A 224 54.06 -11.97 -7.88
CA SER A 224 54.47 -11.91 -9.28
C SER A 224 56.01 -11.85 -9.37
N ILE A 225 56.58 -12.96 -9.87
CA ILE A 225 57.77 -13.09 -10.72
C ILE A 225 59.16 -12.89 -10.06
N PHE A 226 59.85 -14.04 -9.86
CA PHE A 226 61.31 -14.38 -9.91
C PHE A 226 62.33 -13.48 -9.15
N ASP A 227 63.27 -13.96 -8.33
CA ASP A 227 64.25 -15.03 -8.56
C ASP A 227 65.01 -15.48 -7.27
N ILE A 228 65.43 -16.77 -7.27
CA ILE A 228 66.72 -17.36 -6.82
C ILE A 228 67.12 -17.38 -5.31
N ASN A 229 67.11 -18.57 -4.70
CA ASN A 229 68.35 -19.30 -4.34
C ASN A 229 68.10 -20.76 -3.87
N SER A 230 68.63 -21.66 -4.70
CA SER A 230 69.37 -22.91 -4.44
C SER A 230 69.30 -23.69 -3.10
N ASP A 231 69.39 -25.01 -3.31
CA ASP A 231 70.05 -26.07 -2.51
C ASP A 231 69.28 -26.85 -1.43
N ASN A 232 68.79 -28.04 -1.83
CA ASN A 232 69.43 -29.35 -1.52
C ASN A 232 68.57 -30.50 -2.11
N LEU A 233 68.99 -31.12 -3.23
CA LEU A 233 69.70 -32.42 -3.31
C LEU A 233 68.97 -33.56 -2.55
N ARG A 234 68.25 -34.44 -3.28
CA ARG A 234 68.70 -35.70 -3.93
C ARG A 234 68.42 -36.95 -3.09
N ASN A 235 67.62 -37.88 -3.63
CA ASN A 235 68.02 -39.25 -4.03
C ASN A 235 66.87 -40.25 -3.86
N ARG A 236 66.47 -40.91 -4.95
CA ARG A 236 66.69 -42.36 -5.19
C ARG A 236 65.94 -42.81 -6.46
N GLU A 237 66.70 -43.11 -7.50
CA GLU A 237 66.39 -44.18 -8.46
C GLU A 237 67.61 -45.12 -8.52
N GLY A 238 67.33 -46.42 -8.64
CA GLY A 238 68.32 -47.48 -8.84
C GLY A 238 68.21 -48.03 -10.27
N ILE A 239 69.24 -47.74 -11.07
CA ILE A 239 70.04 -48.62 -11.97
C ILE A 239 69.32 -49.82 -12.62
N MET A 240 69.35 -49.91 -13.96
CA MET A 240 70.11 -50.90 -14.76
C MET A 240 70.36 -50.38 -16.20
N GLU A 241 71.64 -50.36 -16.60
CA GLU A 241 72.20 -50.18 -17.96
C GLU A 241 72.06 -51.48 -18.77
N ASP A 242 71.94 -51.49 -20.10
CA ASP A 242 73.02 -51.55 -21.12
C ASP A 242 72.28 -51.86 -22.48
N ASN A 243 72.71 -51.61 -23.72
CA ASN A 243 73.99 -51.23 -24.33
C ASN A 243 73.77 -50.78 -25.81
N ASN A 244 74.81 -50.14 -26.37
CA ASN A 244 75.18 -49.89 -27.77
C ASN A 244 74.89 -48.52 -28.41
N LEU A 245 75.97 -47.72 -28.45
CA LEU A 245 76.22 -46.64 -29.39
C LEU A 245 76.71 -47.18 -30.75
N SER A 246 76.06 -46.75 -31.82
CA SER A 246 76.68 -46.37 -33.10
C SER A 246 75.69 -45.50 -33.88
N ASN A 247 76.19 -44.43 -34.52
CA ASN A 247 75.50 -43.52 -35.47
C ASN A 247 75.04 -42.13 -34.97
N GLU A 248 75.72 -41.56 -33.97
CA GLU A 248 75.51 -40.13 -33.64
C GLU A 248 76.25 -39.16 -34.58
N GLN A 249 77.28 -39.64 -35.28
CA GLN A 249 78.02 -38.85 -36.28
C GLN A 249 77.28 -38.79 -37.62
N GLU A 250 76.68 -39.88 -38.09
CA GLU A 250 75.86 -39.91 -39.31
C GLU A 250 74.59 -39.05 -39.18
N ARG A 251 73.99 -39.03 -37.97
CA ARG A 251 72.84 -38.18 -37.65
C ARG A 251 73.14 -36.68 -37.78
N ASN A 252 74.33 -36.26 -37.38
CA ASN A 252 74.74 -34.86 -37.42
C ASN A 252 75.26 -34.41 -38.80
N GLU A 253 75.82 -35.31 -39.60
CA GLU A 253 76.15 -35.03 -41.01
C GLU A 253 74.90 -34.96 -41.89
N PHE A 254 73.91 -35.83 -41.66
CA PHE A 254 72.63 -35.79 -42.37
C PHE A 254 71.83 -34.52 -42.07
N LEU A 255 71.77 -34.09 -40.80
CA LEU A 255 71.09 -32.85 -40.41
C LEU A 255 71.73 -31.60 -41.03
N LYS A 256 73.07 -31.57 -41.17
CA LYS A 256 73.77 -30.48 -41.86
C LYS A 256 73.54 -30.47 -43.37
N ALA A 257 73.53 -31.66 -44.01
CA ALA A 257 73.22 -31.77 -45.43
C ALA A 257 71.77 -31.34 -45.74
N VAL A 258 70.82 -31.57 -44.83
CA VAL A 258 69.43 -31.13 -44.99
C VAL A 258 69.27 -29.61 -44.80
N GLU A 259 70.05 -29.00 -43.91
CA GLU A 259 70.06 -27.54 -43.72
C GLU A 259 70.72 -26.77 -44.88
N GLU A 260 71.78 -27.32 -45.49
CA GLU A 260 72.49 -26.65 -46.60
C GLU A 260 71.76 -26.70 -47.96
N PHE A 261 70.75 -27.55 -48.14
CA PHE A 261 69.97 -27.64 -49.38
C PHE A 261 68.67 -26.80 -49.38
N GLY A 262 68.42 -26.03 -48.32
CA GLY A 262 67.17 -25.31 -48.05
C GLY A 262 67.15 -23.81 -48.37
N GLU A 263 68.14 -23.24 -49.06
CA GLU A 263 68.08 -21.84 -49.50
C GLU A 263 67.61 -21.73 -50.96
N GLY A 264 66.29 -21.66 -51.12
CA GLY A 264 65.63 -21.39 -52.40
C GLY A 264 64.10 -21.36 -52.27
N ASP A 265 63.55 -20.17 -52.02
CA ASP A 265 62.14 -19.74 -52.16
C ASP A 265 61.02 -20.73 -51.76
N ASN A 266 60.81 -20.87 -50.44
CA ASN A 266 59.53 -20.65 -49.73
C ASN A 266 59.66 -21.15 -48.28
N ASN A 267 59.42 -20.27 -47.31
CA ASN A 267 59.56 -20.51 -45.87
C ASN A 267 58.69 -21.67 -45.33
N ASN A 268 59.19 -22.90 -45.35
CA ASN A 268 58.68 -24.00 -44.52
C ASN A 268 59.84 -24.90 -44.08
N SER A 269 60.43 -24.62 -42.91
CA SER A 269 61.38 -25.53 -42.28
C SER A 269 60.65 -26.80 -41.81
N TYR A 270 61.04 -27.97 -42.31
CA TYR A 270 60.48 -29.27 -41.91
C TYR A 270 61.02 -29.71 -40.53
N LYS A 271 60.49 -29.14 -39.45
CA LYS A 271 60.78 -29.54 -38.06
C LYS A 271 59.66 -30.42 -37.49
N VAL A 272 60.03 -31.39 -36.65
CA VAL A 272 59.07 -32.23 -35.89
C VAL A 272 58.11 -31.32 -35.11
N GLY A 273 56.81 -31.54 -35.27
CA GLY A 273 55.73 -30.72 -34.68
C GLY A 273 55.13 -29.64 -35.59
N ASN A 274 55.68 -29.42 -36.80
CA ASN A 274 55.11 -28.50 -37.79
C ASN A 274 53.96 -29.13 -38.60
N ILE A 275 53.07 -28.27 -39.10
CA ILE A 275 51.95 -28.64 -39.97
C ILE A 275 52.41 -28.56 -41.41
N VAL A 276 52.28 -29.64 -42.17
CA VAL A 276 52.65 -29.71 -43.58
C VAL A 276 51.42 -30.04 -44.43
N LYS A 277 51.42 -29.58 -45.68
CA LYS A 277 50.38 -29.88 -46.68
C LYS A 277 50.97 -30.72 -47.80
N GLY A 278 50.22 -31.69 -48.31
CA GLY A 278 50.67 -32.49 -49.44
C GLY A 278 49.56 -33.27 -50.13
N LYS A 279 49.88 -33.85 -51.29
CA LYS A 279 48.97 -34.65 -52.11
C LYS A 279 49.22 -36.13 -51.93
N ILE A 280 48.15 -36.91 -51.82
CA ILE A 280 48.29 -38.37 -51.77
C ILE A 280 48.76 -38.91 -53.12
N GLU A 281 49.84 -39.67 -53.13
CA GLU A 281 50.38 -40.28 -54.36
C GLU A 281 50.09 -41.77 -54.46
N LYS A 282 50.24 -42.50 -53.35
CA LYS A 282 50.12 -43.97 -53.34
C LYS A 282 49.54 -44.47 -52.02
N PHE A 283 48.86 -45.60 -52.10
CA PHE A 283 48.34 -46.37 -50.97
C PHE A 283 49.04 -47.72 -50.91
N ASP A 284 49.38 -48.13 -49.70
CA ASP A 284 49.81 -49.50 -49.38
C ASP A 284 48.77 -50.14 -48.43
N ASP A 285 48.94 -51.43 -48.12
CA ASP A 285 48.00 -52.17 -47.26
C ASP A 285 47.88 -51.56 -45.85
N SER A 286 48.98 -51.01 -45.31
CA SER A 286 49.01 -50.38 -43.98
C SER A 286 49.06 -48.85 -44.00
N ASP A 287 49.56 -48.22 -45.06
CA ASP A 287 50.00 -46.82 -45.01
C ASP A 287 49.66 -46.02 -46.28
N VAL A 288 49.46 -44.71 -46.10
CA VAL A 288 49.16 -43.72 -47.14
C VAL A 288 50.36 -42.80 -47.31
N PHE A 289 50.86 -42.67 -48.53
CA PHE A 289 51.99 -41.80 -48.84
C PHE A 289 51.54 -40.48 -49.46
N ILE A 290 52.10 -39.39 -48.94
CA ILE A 290 51.75 -38.02 -49.26
C ILE A 290 53.00 -37.29 -49.73
N ASN A 291 52.96 -36.71 -50.92
CA ASN A 291 54.04 -35.86 -51.42
C ASN A 291 53.95 -34.48 -50.78
N LEU A 292 54.99 -34.13 -50.02
CA LEU A 292 55.20 -32.82 -49.41
C LEU A 292 56.16 -32.02 -50.31
N ASN A 293 55.63 -31.36 -51.34
CA ASN A 293 56.38 -30.51 -52.28
C ASN A 293 57.65 -31.14 -52.88
N TYR A 294 57.47 -31.90 -53.95
CA TYR A 294 58.44 -32.29 -55.00
C TYR A 294 59.76 -32.98 -54.59
N LYS A 295 60.13 -33.07 -53.31
CA LYS A 295 61.38 -33.72 -52.87
C LYS A 295 61.28 -34.56 -51.60
N VAL A 296 60.12 -34.58 -50.93
CA VAL A 296 59.95 -35.22 -49.62
C VAL A 296 58.61 -35.99 -49.59
N GLU A 297 58.67 -37.27 -49.22
CA GLU A 297 57.47 -38.11 -49.03
C GLU A 297 57.15 -38.26 -47.53
N GLY A 298 55.88 -38.06 -47.19
CA GLY A 298 55.32 -38.29 -45.85
C GLY A 298 54.45 -39.53 -45.82
N LYS A 299 54.38 -40.21 -44.68
CA LYS A 299 53.68 -41.47 -44.47
C LYS A 299 52.67 -41.31 -43.34
N ILE A 300 51.38 -41.55 -43.62
CA ILE A 300 50.30 -41.60 -42.61
C ILE A 300 49.74 -43.01 -42.55
N ASN A 301 49.55 -43.57 -41.37
CA ASN A 301 48.91 -44.88 -41.26
C ASN A 301 47.45 -44.83 -41.73
N ARG A 302 47.02 -45.83 -42.50
CA ARG A 302 45.65 -45.89 -43.06
C ARG A 302 44.57 -45.89 -41.97
N SER A 303 44.90 -46.39 -40.78
CA SER A 303 43.99 -46.42 -39.62
C SER A 303 43.68 -45.04 -39.03
N GLU A 304 44.43 -43.98 -39.40
CA GLU A 304 44.16 -42.62 -38.95
C GLU A 304 43.07 -41.90 -39.77
N PHE A 305 42.58 -42.50 -40.84
CA PHE A 305 41.58 -41.90 -41.71
C PHE A 305 40.17 -42.41 -41.40
N GLU A 306 39.22 -41.50 -41.15
CA GLU A 306 37.80 -41.85 -40.95
C GLU A 306 37.10 -42.31 -42.25
N ARG A 307 37.60 -41.84 -43.40
CA ARG A 307 37.18 -42.25 -44.74
C ARG A 307 38.41 -42.63 -45.55
N GLU A 308 38.29 -43.60 -46.45
CA GLU A 308 39.38 -43.87 -47.38
C GLU A 308 39.61 -42.64 -48.27
N PRO A 309 40.82 -42.06 -48.22
CA PRO A 309 41.12 -40.91 -49.05
C PRO A 309 41.39 -41.36 -50.50
N TYR A 310 41.38 -40.44 -51.46
CA TYR A 310 41.63 -40.75 -52.88
C TYR A 310 42.98 -40.21 -53.36
N ILE A 311 43.56 -40.86 -54.38
CA ILE A 311 44.83 -40.44 -54.97
C ILE A 311 44.66 -39.02 -55.56
N GLY A 312 45.56 -38.11 -55.17
CA GLY A 312 45.54 -36.70 -55.54
C GLY A 312 44.82 -35.76 -54.56
N GLU A 313 44.20 -36.27 -53.48
CA GLU A 313 43.60 -35.45 -52.43
C GLU A 313 44.68 -34.65 -51.67
N GLU A 314 44.46 -33.33 -51.51
CA GLU A 314 45.31 -32.47 -50.68
C GLU A 314 44.93 -32.58 -49.20
N LEU A 315 45.91 -32.85 -48.35
CA LEU A 315 45.72 -33.01 -46.91
C LEU A 315 46.79 -32.28 -46.11
N GLU A 316 46.40 -31.87 -44.91
CA GLU A 316 47.29 -31.27 -43.92
C GLU A 316 47.52 -32.29 -42.79
N ALA A 317 48.78 -32.47 -42.38
CA ALA A 317 49.15 -33.39 -41.30
C ALA A 317 50.32 -32.83 -40.49
N LEU A 318 50.49 -33.32 -39.26
CA LEU A 318 51.57 -32.91 -38.37
C LEU A 318 52.75 -33.88 -38.50
N ILE A 319 53.97 -33.36 -38.61
CA ILE A 319 55.20 -34.16 -38.60
C ILE A 319 55.41 -34.72 -37.19
N ASP A 320 55.27 -36.02 -37.01
CA ASP A 320 55.41 -36.71 -35.72
C ASP A 320 56.84 -37.17 -35.47
N SER A 321 57.48 -37.78 -36.48
CA SER A 321 58.88 -38.22 -36.44
C SER A 321 59.45 -38.36 -37.84
N VAL A 322 60.76 -38.56 -37.92
CA VAL A 322 61.49 -38.82 -39.17
C VAL A 322 61.93 -40.28 -39.14
N ASP A 323 61.61 -41.05 -40.19
CA ASP A 323 62.13 -42.39 -40.40
C ASP A 323 63.51 -42.28 -41.08
N ASN A 324 64.56 -42.47 -40.29
CA ASN A 324 65.95 -42.31 -40.74
C ASN A 324 66.39 -43.41 -41.73
N ASP A 325 65.72 -44.56 -41.74
CA ASP A 325 66.13 -45.70 -42.57
C ASP A 325 65.60 -45.60 -44.00
N ASN A 326 64.47 -44.90 -44.19
CA ASN A 326 63.76 -44.84 -45.47
C ASN A 326 63.52 -43.42 -46.02
N GLY A 327 63.91 -42.37 -45.27
CA GLY A 327 63.79 -40.99 -45.72
C GLY A 327 62.35 -40.43 -45.76
N TYR A 328 61.41 -41.07 -45.06
CA TYR A 328 60.01 -40.63 -44.98
C TYR A 328 59.72 -39.84 -43.70
N PHE A 329 58.85 -38.84 -43.77
CA PHE A 329 58.29 -38.21 -42.56
C PHE A 329 57.08 -38.98 -42.09
N ILE A 330 57.05 -39.42 -40.83
CA ILE A 330 55.85 -39.99 -40.24
C ILE A 330 54.92 -38.83 -39.88
N LEU A 331 53.77 -38.82 -40.54
CA LEU A 331 52.76 -37.79 -40.43
C LEU A 331 51.57 -38.34 -39.63
N SER A 332 50.99 -37.52 -38.74
CA SER A 332 49.76 -37.87 -38.04
C SER A 332 48.67 -36.82 -38.27
N LYS A 333 47.59 -37.26 -38.90
CA LYS A 333 46.37 -36.47 -39.09
C LYS A 333 45.58 -36.44 -37.78
N ALA A 334 45.52 -37.57 -37.07
CA ALA A 334 44.82 -37.68 -35.80
C ALA A 334 45.39 -36.77 -34.72
N LYS A 335 46.73 -36.56 -34.67
CA LYS A 335 47.36 -35.61 -33.74
C LYS A 335 47.09 -34.15 -34.12
N LEU A 336 47.04 -33.82 -35.41
CA LEU A 336 46.71 -32.48 -35.89
C LEU A 336 45.26 -32.09 -35.56
N ASP A 337 44.32 -32.98 -35.85
CA ASP A 337 42.89 -32.77 -35.56
C ASP A 337 42.65 -32.62 -34.06
N LYS A 338 43.39 -33.38 -33.24
CA LYS A 338 43.37 -33.18 -31.78
C LYS A 338 43.87 -31.79 -31.37
N ARG A 339 45.00 -31.33 -31.93
CA ARG A 339 45.53 -30.00 -31.60
C ARG A 339 44.58 -28.88 -31.99
N ARG A 340 43.88 -29.02 -33.13
CA ARG A 340 42.85 -28.07 -33.60
C ARG A 340 41.63 -28.04 -32.71
N ALA A 341 41.08 -29.21 -32.38
CA ALA A 341 39.92 -29.29 -31.50
C ALA A 341 40.25 -28.72 -30.11
N GLN A 342 41.45 -28.97 -29.58
CA GLN A 342 41.90 -28.35 -28.33
C GLN A 342 41.93 -26.82 -28.41
N PHE A 343 42.44 -26.26 -29.50
CA PHE A 343 42.43 -24.81 -29.73
C PHE A 343 41.01 -24.23 -29.81
N VAL A 344 40.10 -24.89 -30.54
CA VAL A 344 38.69 -24.46 -30.65
C VAL A 344 37.99 -24.50 -29.29
N ILE A 345 38.23 -25.54 -28.50
CA ILE A 345 37.68 -25.68 -27.13
C ILE A 345 38.23 -24.57 -26.21
N GLU A 346 39.53 -24.27 -26.30
CA GLU A 346 40.15 -23.20 -25.51
C GLU A 346 39.65 -21.80 -25.92
N ASP A 347 39.48 -21.54 -27.22
CA ASP A 347 38.86 -20.31 -27.72
C ASP A 347 37.42 -20.18 -27.27
N ALA A 348 36.65 -21.27 -27.31
CA ALA A 348 35.25 -21.29 -26.90
C ALA A 348 35.06 -21.03 -25.40
N ILE A 349 35.98 -21.51 -24.55
CA ILE A 349 35.98 -21.18 -23.11
C ILE A 349 36.33 -19.71 -22.90
N LYS A 350 37.36 -19.20 -23.57
CA LYS A 350 37.86 -17.83 -23.37
C LYS A 350 36.88 -16.77 -23.88
N ASN A 351 36.30 -17.00 -25.06
CA ASN A 351 35.41 -16.06 -25.73
C ASN A 351 33.93 -16.39 -25.56
N ASN A 352 33.64 -17.35 -24.68
CA ASN A 352 32.29 -17.78 -24.38
C ASN A 352 31.47 -18.09 -25.66
N LYS A 353 32.02 -18.93 -26.57
CA LYS A 353 31.36 -19.37 -27.81
C LYS A 353 30.73 -20.77 -27.68
N SER A 354 29.74 -21.06 -28.52
CA SER A 354 29.17 -22.40 -28.66
C SER A 354 30.07 -23.30 -29.51
N VAL A 355 30.02 -24.61 -29.24
CA VAL A 355 30.75 -25.65 -29.98
C VAL A 355 29.79 -26.70 -30.50
N LYS A 356 29.97 -27.11 -31.75
CA LYS A 356 29.17 -28.18 -32.36
C LYS A 356 29.65 -29.54 -31.87
N GLY A 357 28.71 -30.39 -31.46
CA GLY A 357 28.99 -31.74 -31.00
C GLY A 357 27.94 -32.73 -31.48
N ILE A 358 28.38 -33.97 -31.75
CA ILE A 358 27.49 -35.08 -32.14
C ILE A 358 27.33 -36.01 -30.94
N VAL A 359 26.09 -36.32 -30.58
CA VAL A 359 25.79 -37.28 -29.51
C VAL A 359 26.10 -38.69 -30.02
N LYS A 360 27.12 -39.36 -29.47
CA LYS A 360 27.51 -40.70 -29.90
C LYS A 360 26.71 -41.80 -29.21
N GLU A 361 26.68 -41.78 -27.89
CA GLU A 361 26.10 -42.86 -27.10
C GLU A 361 25.65 -42.37 -25.71
N VAL A 362 24.83 -43.20 -25.06
CA VAL A 362 24.36 -42.97 -23.69
C VAL A 362 25.28 -43.72 -22.72
N ILE A 363 25.81 -43.01 -21.73
CA ILE A 363 26.63 -43.57 -20.65
C ILE A 363 25.93 -43.40 -19.30
N LYS A 364 26.46 -44.03 -18.24
CA LYS A 364 25.89 -43.93 -16.89
C LYS A 364 25.91 -42.48 -16.40
N GLY A 365 24.76 -41.81 -16.44
CA GLY A 365 24.56 -40.45 -15.95
C GLY A 365 24.52 -39.35 -17.03
N GLY A 366 24.67 -39.67 -18.31
CA GLY A 366 24.51 -38.69 -19.39
C GLY A 366 24.89 -39.22 -20.77
N PHE A 367 25.24 -38.31 -21.67
CA PHE A 367 25.60 -38.57 -23.07
C PHE A 367 27.07 -38.31 -23.32
N ASN A 368 27.68 -39.16 -24.14
CA ASN A 368 29.01 -38.93 -24.68
C ASN A 368 28.89 -38.18 -26.03
N ILE A 369 29.56 -37.04 -26.13
CA ILE A 369 29.48 -36.10 -27.24
C ILE A 369 30.86 -35.98 -27.89
N SER A 370 30.88 -36.09 -29.21
CA SER A 370 32.09 -35.92 -30.01
C SER A 370 32.16 -34.50 -30.55
N ILE A 371 33.16 -33.73 -30.12
CA ILE A 371 33.44 -32.36 -30.57
C ILE A 371 34.74 -32.40 -31.38
N MET A 372 34.65 -32.39 -32.71
CA MET A 372 35.81 -32.43 -33.62
C MET A 372 36.84 -33.52 -33.26
N GLY A 373 36.39 -34.70 -32.81
CA GLY A 373 37.25 -35.81 -32.41
C GLY A 373 37.62 -35.88 -30.91
N TYR A 374 37.28 -34.87 -30.10
CA TYR A 374 37.35 -34.95 -28.62
C TYR A 374 36.08 -35.54 -28.02
N GLN A 375 36.25 -36.36 -27.00
CA GLN A 375 35.16 -36.92 -26.20
C GLN A 375 34.79 -35.92 -25.09
N ALA A 376 33.51 -35.56 -25.01
CA ALA A 376 32.94 -34.67 -24.03
C ALA A 376 31.69 -35.29 -23.41
N PHE A 377 31.37 -34.91 -22.18
CA PHE A 377 30.26 -35.46 -21.43
C PHE A 377 29.15 -34.42 -21.24
N CYS A 378 27.90 -34.76 -21.54
CA CYS A 378 26.73 -33.96 -21.19
C CYS A 378 25.81 -34.74 -20.24
N PRO A 379 25.59 -34.27 -19.01
CA PRO A 379 24.59 -34.87 -18.11
C PRO A 379 23.18 -34.86 -18.74
N PHE A 380 22.33 -35.83 -18.37
CA PHE A 380 20.93 -35.89 -18.85
C PHE A 380 20.15 -34.60 -18.56
N SER A 381 20.38 -33.98 -17.40
CA SER A 381 19.72 -32.73 -16.99
C SER A 381 20.16 -31.48 -17.76
N GLN A 382 21.17 -31.61 -18.63
CA GLN A 382 21.82 -30.53 -19.36
C GLN A 382 21.60 -30.62 -20.89
N ILE A 383 20.84 -31.61 -21.38
CA ILE A 383 20.55 -31.80 -22.81
C ILE A 383 19.41 -30.89 -23.30
N GLU A 384 18.40 -30.62 -22.47
CA GLU A 384 17.22 -29.86 -22.87
C GLU A 384 16.49 -29.24 -21.67
N ILE A 385 15.80 -28.12 -21.91
CA ILE A 385 15.04 -27.38 -20.88
C ILE A 385 13.73 -28.09 -20.52
N ASN A 386 13.09 -28.76 -21.50
CA ASN A 386 11.81 -29.43 -21.33
C ASN A 386 11.98 -30.92 -21.01
N LYS A 387 11.41 -31.38 -19.90
CA LYS A 387 11.39 -32.80 -19.52
C LYS A 387 10.30 -33.52 -20.30
N GLY A 388 10.64 -34.23 -21.38
CA GLY A 388 9.64 -34.99 -22.13
C GLY A 388 10.12 -35.86 -23.30
N ILE A 389 11.35 -35.68 -23.81
CA ILE A 389 11.88 -36.50 -24.91
C ILE A 389 12.59 -37.73 -24.35
N LYS A 390 12.45 -38.89 -25.03
CA LYS A 390 13.16 -40.13 -24.67
C LYS A 390 14.65 -39.98 -24.97
N ASP A 391 15.49 -40.41 -24.03
CA ASP A 391 16.95 -40.27 -24.11
C ASP A 391 17.57 -40.86 -25.41
N GLU A 392 16.92 -41.84 -26.03
CA GLU A 392 17.37 -42.52 -27.26
C GLU A 392 17.23 -41.67 -28.54
N GLU A 393 16.35 -40.65 -28.57
CA GLU A 393 16.07 -39.85 -29.78
C GLU A 393 17.14 -38.79 -30.08
N HIS A 394 18.09 -38.58 -29.17
CA HIS A 394 19.17 -37.60 -29.32
C HIS A 394 20.44 -38.21 -29.91
N ILE A 395 20.55 -39.53 -29.99
CA ILE A 395 21.73 -40.23 -30.51
C ILE A 395 21.90 -39.95 -32.02
N GLY A 396 23.11 -39.62 -32.45
CA GLY A 396 23.46 -39.31 -33.84
C GLY A 396 23.12 -37.90 -34.31
N LYS A 397 22.44 -37.08 -33.50
CA LYS A 397 22.13 -35.69 -33.84
C LYS A 397 23.29 -34.75 -33.48
N GLU A 398 23.52 -33.76 -34.34
CA GLU A 398 24.45 -32.67 -34.10
C GLU A 398 23.73 -31.50 -33.39
N TYR A 399 24.31 -31.02 -32.30
CA TYR A 399 23.80 -29.86 -31.56
C TYR A 399 24.91 -28.88 -31.22
N ASP A 400 24.54 -27.63 -31.01
CA ASP A 400 25.40 -26.62 -30.40
C ASP A 400 25.38 -26.77 -28.88
N PHE A 401 26.57 -26.84 -28.27
CA PHE A 401 26.76 -27.00 -26.84
C PHE A 401 27.59 -25.87 -26.25
N ARG A 402 27.37 -25.63 -24.97
CA ARG A 402 28.19 -24.76 -24.13
C ARG A 402 29.16 -25.57 -23.29
N ILE A 403 30.43 -25.17 -23.22
CA ILE A 403 31.39 -25.82 -22.32
C ILE A 403 31.22 -25.25 -20.91
N ILE A 404 30.82 -26.09 -19.95
CA ILE A 404 30.68 -25.69 -18.54
C ILE A 404 32.03 -25.81 -17.83
N LYS A 405 32.75 -26.91 -18.06
CA LYS A 405 33.96 -27.23 -17.30
C LYS A 405 34.95 -28.05 -18.12
N LYS A 406 36.23 -27.73 -17.98
CA LYS A 406 37.36 -28.52 -18.49
C LYS A 406 38.22 -28.97 -17.31
N LYS A 407 38.41 -30.28 -17.14
CA LYS A 407 39.35 -30.89 -16.17
C LYS A 407 40.30 -31.80 -16.92
N GLY A 408 41.48 -31.29 -17.29
CA GLY A 408 42.45 -32.06 -18.07
C GLY A 408 41.87 -32.50 -19.42
N LYS A 409 41.65 -33.82 -19.58
CA LYS A 409 41.06 -34.42 -20.79
C LYS A 409 39.52 -34.49 -20.76
N ASP A 410 38.89 -34.31 -19.60
CA ASP A 410 37.43 -34.42 -19.45
C ASP A 410 36.76 -33.04 -19.63
N ILE A 411 35.81 -32.97 -20.55
CA ILE A 411 35.05 -31.76 -20.87
C ILE A 411 33.58 -32.01 -20.56
N VAL A 412 32.97 -31.14 -19.76
CA VAL A 412 31.54 -31.19 -19.48
C VAL A 412 30.84 -30.09 -20.27
N VAL A 413 29.86 -30.49 -21.07
CA VAL A 413 29.09 -29.57 -21.93
C VAL A 413 27.60 -29.59 -21.60
N SER A 414 26.90 -28.51 -21.95
CA SER A 414 25.47 -28.34 -21.74
C SER A 414 24.83 -27.66 -22.94
N ARG A 415 23.79 -28.29 -23.47
CA ARG A 415 22.92 -27.72 -24.51
C ARG A 415 21.88 -26.80 -23.89
N ARG A 416 21.43 -27.11 -22.67
CA ARG A 416 20.52 -26.27 -21.89
C ARG A 416 21.06 -24.86 -21.68
N ALA A 417 22.33 -24.71 -21.30
CA ALA A 417 22.94 -23.40 -21.08
C ALA A 417 22.95 -22.54 -22.38
N TYR A 418 23.18 -23.16 -23.54
CA TYR A 418 23.10 -22.47 -24.83
C TYR A 418 21.66 -22.10 -25.21
N GLN A 419 20.69 -22.98 -24.97
CA GLN A 419 19.27 -22.68 -25.18
C GLN A 419 18.79 -21.54 -24.26
N GLU A 420 19.22 -21.52 -22.99
CA GLU A 420 18.92 -20.46 -22.03
C GLU A 420 19.53 -19.12 -22.47
N GLU A 421 20.78 -19.07 -22.95
CA GLU A 421 21.39 -17.84 -23.50
C GLU A 421 20.60 -17.30 -24.72
N LYS A 422 20.17 -18.19 -25.62
CA LYS A 422 19.37 -17.81 -26.79
C LYS A 422 17.96 -17.35 -26.40
N GLN A 423 17.35 -17.96 -25.38
CA GLN A 423 16.08 -17.51 -24.84
C GLN A 423 16.24 -16.16 -24.13
N ASN A 424 17.25 -15.98 -23.30
CA ASN A 424 17.51 -14.73 -22.58
C ASN A 424 17.75 -13.56 -23.54
N SER A 425 18.54 -13.75 -24.60
CA SER A 425 18.74 -12.70 -25.63
C SER A 425 17.46 -12.36 -26.39
N ASN A 426 16.61 -13.35 -26.69
CA ASN A 426 15.29 -13.11 -27.27
C ASN A 426 14.35 -12.37 -26.28
N ILE A 427 14.41 -12.69 -25.00
CA ILE A 427 13.63 -12.01 -23.94
C ILE A 427 14.12 -10.58 -23.76
N GLU A 428 15.43 -10.34 -23.73
CA GLU A 428 16.01 -8.99 -23.61
C GLU A 428 15.64 -8.12 -24.80
N THR A 429 15.72 -8.64 -26.02
CA THR A 429 15.29 -7.91 -27.23
C THR A 429 13.78 -7.63 -27.19
N PHE A 430 12.98 -8.56 -26.69
CA PHE A 430 11.54 -8.36 -26.50
C PHE A 430 11.24 -7.31 -25.42
N LEU A 431 11.90 -7.36 -24.25
CA LEU A 431 11.76 -6.40 -23.15
C LEU A 431 12.25 -5.00 -23.52
N ASN A 432 13.25 -4.89 -24.40
CA ASN A 432 13.73 -3.59 -24.91
C ASN A 432 12.72 -2.93 -25.86
N ASN A 433 11.96 -3.74 -26.60
CA ASN A 433 10.92 -3.23 -27.49
C ASN A 433 9.58 -2.99 -26.78
N LEU A 434 9.35 -3.65 -25.64
CA LEU A 434 8.12 -3.54 -24.86
C LEU A 434 8.09 -2.26 -24.01
N LYS A 435 7.01 -1.48 -24.12
CA LYS A 435 6.77 -0.28 -23.33
C LYS A 435 5.62 -0.48 -22.35
N GLU A 436 5.66 0.27 -21.25
CA GLU A 436 4.53 0.35 -20.32
C GLU A 436 3.32 0.94 -21.06
N GLY A 437 2.17 0.27 -20.93
CA GLY A 437 0.94 0.62 -21.62
C GLY A 437 0.67 -0.16 -22.91
N ASP A 438 1.64 -0.92 -23.44
CA ASP A 438 1.44 -1.77 -24.61
C ASP A 438 0.43 -2.89 -24.32
N ILE A 439 -0.27 -3.33 -25.37
CA ILE A 439 -1.22 -4.45 -25.30
C ILE A 439 -0.53 -5.69 -25.86
N ILE A 440 -0.43 -6.72 -25.03
CA ILE A 440 0.22 -7.99 -25.37
C ILE A 440 -0.76 -9.15 -25.24
N ASN A 441 -0.63 -10.15 -26.11
CA ASN A 441 -1.36 -11.40 -25.96
C ASN A 441 -0.56 -12.34 -25.06
N GLY A 442 -1.26 -13.06 -24.19
CA GLY A 442 -0.64 -14.03 -23.30
C GLY A 442 -1.58 -15.18 -22.94
N LYS A 443 -0.99 -16.33 -22.65
CA LYS A 443 -1.71 -17.56 -22.33
C LYS A 443 -1.68 -17.84 -20.83
N VAL A 444 -2.83 -18.05 -20.20
CA VAL A 444 -2.93 -18.32 -18.76
C VAL A 444 -2.28 -19.66 -18.43
N LYS A 445 -1.12 -19.66 -17.77
CA LYS A 445 -0.41 -20.87 -17.34
C LYS A 445 -1.00 -21.45 -16.05
N ASN A 446 -1.15 -20.60 -15.04
CA ASN A 446 -1.62 -20.98 -13.72
C ASN A 446 -2.46 -19.87 -13.06
N ILE A 447 -3.45 -20.25 -12.27
CA ILE A 447 -4.34 -19.32 -11.56
C ILE A 447 -4.24 -19.61 -10.06
N GLU A 448 -3.86 -18.60 -9.29
CA GLU A 448 -3.73 -18.66 -7.82
C GLU A 448 -4.76 -17.75 -7.14
N ARG A 449 -4.82 -17.79 -5.79
CA ARG A 449 -5.82 -17.00 -5.03
C ARG A 449 -5.58 -15.49 -5.10
N TYR A 450 -4.33 -15.07 -5.34
CA TYR A 450 -3.91 -13.67 -5.36
C TYR A 450 -3.65 -13.12 -6.78
N GLY A 451 -3.73 -13.95 -7.81
CA GLY A 451 -3.45 -13.53 -9.19
C GLY A 451 -3.31 -14.71 -10.16
N ALA A 452 -2.86 -14.43 -11.38
CA ALA A 452 -2.61 -15.43 -12.39
C ALA A 452 -1.29 -15.20 -13.13
N PHE A 453 -0.64 -16.30 -13.48
CA PHE A 453 0.58 -16.31 -14.29
C PHE A 453 0.20 -16.47 -15.76
N ILE A 454 0.60 -15.50 -16.56
CA ILE A 454 0.32 -15.41 -17.98
C ILE A 454 1.64 -15.61 -18.73
N GLY A 455 1.76 -16.66 -19.53
CA GLY A 455 2.89 -16.83 -20.43
C GLY A 455 2.76 -15.90 -21.61
N ILE A 456 3.68 -14.94 -21.76
CA ILE A 456 3.68 -13.99 -22.87
C ILE A 456 4.46 -14.58 -24.04
N THR A 457 5.72 -14.97 -23.79
CA THR A 457 6.61 -15.62 -24.75
C THR A 457 7.38 -16.76 -24.08
N GLU A 458 8.10 -17.57 -24.85
CA GLU A 458 8.97 -18.61 -24.28
C GLU A 458 10.01 -18.00 -23.34
N GLY A 459 9.93 -18.35 -22.04
CA GLY A 459 10.82 -17.86 -20.99
C GLY A 459 10.44 -16.52 -20.34
N LEU A 460 9.37 -15.83 -20.80
CA LEU A 460 8.87 -14.60 -20.19
C LEU A 460 7.43 -14.77 -19.68
N ASP A 461 7.27 -14.67 -18.35
CA ASP A 461 5.99 -14.77 -17.68
C ASP A 461 5.54 -13.40 -17.12
N GLY A 462 4.31 -13.03 -17.47
CA GLY A 462 3.60 -11.91 -16.90
C GLY A 462 2.79 -12.31 -15.68
N PHE A 463 2.67 -11.41 -14.71
CA PHE A 463 1.86 -11.60 -13.52
C PHE A 463 0.65 -10.66 -13.51
N LEU A 464 -0.55 -11.24 -13.47
CA LEU A 464 -1.80 -10.50 -13.34
C LEU A 464 -2.26 -10.55 -11.88
N TYR A 465 -2.13 -9.44 -11.17
CA TYR A 465 -2.65 -9.28 -9.81
C TYR A 465 -4.18 -9.30 -9.81
N ARG A 466 -4.81 -9.89 -8.79
CA ARG A 466 -6.27 -9.89 -8.63
C ARG A 466 -6.85 -8.47 -8.66
N GLU A 467 -6.14 -7.52 -8.07
CA GLU A 467 -6.50 -6.10 -8.02
C GLU A 467 -6.47 -5.43 -9.41
N ASN A 468 -5.88 -6.07 -10.42
CA ASN A 468 -5.82 -5.60 -11.80
C ASN A 468 -6.70 -6.42 -12.77
N MET A 469 -7.49 -7.37 -12.25
CA MET A 469 -8.39 -8.21 -13.05
C MET A 469 -9.74 -7.56 -13.36
N SER A 470 -10.38 -6.90 -12.39
CA SER A 470 -11.70 -6.27 -12.56
C SER A 470 -11.95 -5.20 -11.49
N TRP A 471 -12.67 -4.13 -11.85
CA TRP A 471 -12.91 -2.95 -11.00
C TRP A 471 -13.70 -3.24 -9.71
N ALA A 472 -14.45 -4.35 -9.68
CA ALA A 472 -15.21 -4.77 -8.50
C ALA A 472 -14.34 -5.28 -7.34
N LYS A 473 -14.73 -4.93 -6.11
CA LYS A 473 -13.97 -5.23 -4.87
C LYS A 473 -13.91 -6.72 -4.48
N ILE A 474 -14.79 -7.59 -5.00
CA ILE A 474 -14.88 -9.00 -4.60
C ILE A 474 -15.27 -9.87 -5.82
N ILE A 475 -14.28 -10.42 -6.53
CA ILE A 475 -14.50 -11.45 -7.57
C ILE A 475 -13.43 -12.55 -7.43
N ASN A 476 -13.79 -13.81 -7.66
CA ASN A 476 -12.83 -14.91 -7.72
C ASN A 476 -12.12 -14.91 -9.08
N PRO A 477 -10.77 -14.98 -9.12
CA PRO A 477 -10.00 -15.02 -10.37
C PRO A 477 -10.43 -16.10 -11.38
N LYS A 478 -10.97 -17.22 -10.88
CA LYS A 478 -11.42 -18.36 -11.70
C LYS A 478 -12.67 -18.05 -12.55
N ASP A 479 -13.44 -17.04 -12.18
CA ASP A 479 -14.66 -16.67 -12.90
C ASP A 479 -14.35 -15.71 -14.07
N ILE A 480 -13.14 -15.14 -14.10
CA ILE A 480 -12.71 -14.14 -15.10
C ILE A 480 -11.82 -14.77 -16.18
N ILE A 481 -10.93 -15.70 -15.81
CA ILE A 481 -9.94 -16.31 -16.71
C ILE A 481 -9.85 -17.82 -16.53
N THR A 482 -9.68 -18.55 -17.62
CA THR A 482 -9.54 -20.01 -17.62
C THR A 482 -8.09 -20.43 -17.88
N ARG A 483 -7.63 -21.51 -17.24
CA ARG A 483 -6.29 -22.05 -17.48
C ARG A 483 -6.16 -22.49 -18.94
N GLY A 484 -5.13 -21.99 -19.63
CA GLY A 484 -4.86 -22.26 -21.04
C GLY A 484 -5.55 -21.31 -22.02
N GLU A 485 -6.38 -20.38 -21.54
CA GLU A 485 -7.00 -19.33 -22.36
C GLU A 485 -5.95 -18.31 -22.81
N GLU A 486 -6.06 -17.83 -24.03
CA GLU A 486 -5.21 -16.78 -24.60
C GLU A 486 -6.01 -15.49 -24.71
N ARG A 487 -5.50 -14.41 -24.10
CA ARG A 487 -6.15 -13.09 -24.09
C ARG A 487 -5.14 -11.96 -24.21
N ALA A 488 -5.65 -10.79 -24.58
CA ALA A 488 -4.93 -9.54 -24.54
C ALA A 488 -4.89 -8.97 -23.11
N PHE A 489 -3.72 -8.48 -22.71
CA PHE A 489 -3.45 -7.85 -21.43
C PHE A 489 -2.64 -6.57 -21.65
N LYS A 490 -2.88 -5.55 -20.82
CA LYS A 490 -2.08 -4.33 -20.87
C LYS A 490 -0.88 -4.43 -19.93
N VAL A 491 0.27 -3.96 -20.38
CA VAL A 491 1.49 -3.88 -19.56
C VAL A 491 1.38 -2.71 -18.59
N LEU A 492 1.50 -2.99 -17.29
CA LEU A 492 1.44 -1.98 -16.23
C LEU A 492 2.82 -1.57 -15.76
N SER A 493 3.71 -2.54 -15.56
CA SER A 493 5.10 -2.31 -15.17
C SER A 493 5.97 -3.41 -15.76
N ILE A 494 7.23 -3.08 -16.03
CA ILE A 494 8.21 -4.01 -16.57
C ILE A 494 9.39 -4.06 -15.61
N ASP A 495 9.56 -5.18 -14.90
CA ASP A 495 10.76 -5.47 -14.12
C ASP A 495 11.77 -6.17 -15.04
N ARG A 496 12.68 -5.37 -15.62
CA ARG A 496 13.70 -5.84 -16.57
C ARG A 496 14.78 -6.71 -15.92
N GLU A 497 15.02 -6.54 -14.62
CA GLU A 497 16.03 -7.31 -13.89
C GLU A 497 15.54 -8.71 -13.55
N LYS A 498 14.24 -8.86 -13.27
CA LYS A 498 13.63 -10.17 -12.91
C LYS A 498 12.91 -10.86 -14.06
N HIS A 499 12.98 -10.30 -15.28
CA HIS A 499 12.20 -10.75 -16.44
C HIS A 499 10.72 -10.96 -16.08
N ARG A 500 10.12 -9.98 -15.38
CA ARG A 500 8.72 -10.05 -14.96
C ARG A 500 7.95 -8.86 -15.50
N VAL A 501 6.77 -9.11 -16.05
CA VAL A 501 5.88 -8.05 -16.55
C VAL A 501 4.60 -8.08 -15.73
N ASP A 502 4.25 -6.98 -15.08
CA ASP A 502 2.96 -6.89 -14.39
C ASP A 502 1.88 -6.52 -15.42
N LEU A 503 0.81 -7.30 -15.45
CA LEU A 503 -0.26 -7.20 -16.43
C LEU A 503 -1.55 -6.71 -15.77
N GLY A 504 -2.41 -6.08 -16.59
CA GLY A 504 -3.73 -5.61 -16.20
C GLY A 504 -4.79 -5.88 -17.26
N LEU A 505 -5.97 -6.29 -16.79
CA LEU A 505 -7.19 -6.39 -17.61
C LEU A 505 -8.04 -5.11 -17.49
N LYS A 506 -8.05 -4.47 -16.31
CA LYS A 506 -8.84 -3.26 -16.02
C LYS A 506 -8.65 -2.12 -17.01
N GLN A 507 -7.43 -1.96 -17.52
CA GLN A 507 -7.03 -0.82 -18.33
C GLN A 507 -7.35 -1.00 -19.83
N LEU A 508 -7.92 -2.15 -20.20
CA LEU A 508 -8.49 -2.42 -21.52
C LEU A 508 -10.00 -2.10 -21.57
N GLU A 509 -10.66 -2.12 -20.41
CA GLU A 509 -12.06 -1.71 -20.25
C GLU A 509 -12.12 -0.19 -20.07
N ASN A 510 -13.04 0.48 -20.77
CA ASN A 510 -13.27 1.92 -20.59
C ASN A 510 -13.71 2.19 -19.15
N ASP A 511 -13.05 3.12 -18.46
CA ASP A 511 -13.35 3.43 -17.07
C ASP A 511 -14.78 3.97 -16.95
N SER A 512 -15.66 3.23 -16.27
CA SER A 512 -17.05 3.61 -16.05
C SER A 512 -17.20 4.97 -15.35
N TRP A 513 -16.16 5.46 -14.66
CA TRP A 513 -16.12 6.83 -14.12
C TRP A 513 -15.96 7.91 -15.19
N VAL A 514 -15.18 7.65 -16.24
CA VAL A 514 -14.99 8.61 -17.34
C VAL A 514 -16.29 8.76 -18.11
N GLN A 515 -16.98 7.64 -18.40
CA GLN A 515 -18.31 7.67 -19.02
C GLN A 515 -19.33 8.37 -18.11
N PHE A 516 -19.30 8.09 -16.80
CA PHE A 516 -20.20 8.74 -15.85
C PHE A 516 -20.01 10.25 -15.78
N ILE A 517 -18.78 10.76 -15.84
CA ILE A 517 -18.50 12.21 -15.82
C ILE A 517 -18.91 12.88 -17.14
N GLU A 518 -18.81 12.18 -18.26
CA GLU A 518 -19.30 12.67 -19.56
C GLU A 518 -20.84 12.72 -19.62
N GLU A 519 -21.51 11.75 -18.97
CA GLU A 519 -22.97 11.60 -19.00
C GLU A 519 -23.70 12.40 -17.91
N TYR A 520 -23.10 12.58 -16.73
CA TYR A 520 -23.76 13.18 -15.54
C TYR A 520 -22.94 14.28 -14.88
N HIS A 521 -23.62 15.38 -14.52
CA HIS A 521 -23.02 16.57 -13.92
C HIS A 521 -23.53 16.80 -12.48
N VAL A 522 -22.80 17.64 -11.72
CA VAL A 522 -23.22 18.07 -10.39
C VAL A 522 -24.57 18.79 -10.50
N GLY A 523 -25.56 18.30 -9.76
CA GLY A 523 -26.93 18.80 -9.78
C GLY A 523 -27.93 17.90 -10.51
N ASP A 524 -27.49 16.89 -11.24
CA ASP A 524 -28.40 15.97 -11.92
C ASP A 524 -29.08 15.01 -10.94
N ILE A 525 -30.31 14.59 -11.28
CA ILE A 525 -31.08 13.61 -10.52
C ILE A 525 -30.88 12.24 -11.15
N ILE A 526 -30.49 11.27 -10.33
CA ILE A 526 -30.07 9.95 -10.74
C ILE A 526 -30.71 8.88 -9.87
N LYS A 527 -31.09 7.76 -10.50
CA LYS A 527 -31.65 6.58 -9.83
C LYS A 527 -30.52 5.62 -9.48
N GLY A 528 -30.49 5.13 -8.25
CA GLY A 528 -29.51 4.13 -7.86
C GLY A 528 -30.00 3.15 -6.81
N GLU A 529 -29.38 1.98 -6.76
CA GLU A 529 -29.72 0.89 -5.85
C GLU A 529 -28.84 0.93 -4.58
N VAL A 530 -29.45 0.79 -3.42
CA VAL A 530 -28.74 0.82 -2.13
C VAL A 530 -27.95 -0.48 -1.92
N THR A 531 -26.63 -0.43 -2.08
CA THR A 531 -25.75 -1.60 -1.92
C THR A 531 -25.44 -1.89 -0.46
N ASN A 532 -25.18 -0.85 0.34
CA ASN A 532 -24.74 -1.01 1.72
C ASN A 532 -25.17 0.15 2.62
N ILE A 533 -25.43 -0.13 3.90
CA ILE A 533 -25.87 0.86 4.88
C ILE A 533 -24.90 0.81 6.05
N LYS A 534 -24.28 1.95 6.38
CA LYS A 534 -23.38 2.11 7.54
C LYS A 534 -23.95 3.12 8.53
N LYS A 535 -23.36 3.19 9.73
CA LYS A 535 -23.81 4.10 10.80
C LYS A 535 -23.81 5.59 10.41
N PHE A 536 -22.99 5.98 9.43
CA PHE A 536 -22.83 7.38 9.00
C PHE A 536 -23.50 7.72 7.66
N GLY A 537 -24.09 6.74 6.96
CA GLY A 537 -24.68 6.97 5.65
C GLY A 537 -25.04 5.70 4.87
N ALA A 538 -25.68 5.88 3.72
CA ALA A 538 -26.05 4.82 2.79
C ALA A 538 -25.23 4.91 1.50
N PHE A 539 -24.76 3.77 1.00
CA PHE A 539 -24.08 3.63 -0.27
C PHE A 539 -25.09 3.21 -1.33
N VAL A 540 -25.15 3.98 -2.41
CA VAL A 540 -26.09 3.81 -3.51
C VAL A 540 -25.27 3.65 -4.80
N LYS A 541 -25.41 2.51 -5.46
CA LYS A 541 -24.84 2.24 -6.77
C LYS A 541 -25.72 2.93 -7.81
N VAL A 542 -25.13 3.87 -8.54
CA VAL A 542 -25.85 4.72 -9.50
C VAL A 542 -25.52 4.39 -10.95
N TYR A 543 -24.34 3.80 -11.18
CA TYR A 543 -23.86 3.31 -12.47
C TYR A 543 -22.96 2.08 -12.21
N ASP A 544 -22.67 1.26 -13.23
CA ASP A 544 -22.02 -0.06 -13.10
C ASP A 544 -21.02 -0.22 -11.94
N ASP A 545 -19.99 0.63 -11.88
CA ASP A 545 -18.97 0.62 -10.82
C ASP A 545 -18.87 1.95 -10.05
N VAL A 546 -19.89 2.80 -10.15
CA VAL A 546 -19.95 4.11 -9.48
C VAL A 546 -20.89 4.04 -8.29
N GLU A 547 -20.33 4.11 -7.08
CA GLU A 547 -21.07 4.18 -5.83
C GLU A 547 -21.04 5.60 -5.25
N GLY A 548 -22.21 6.13 -4.92
CA GLY A 548 -22.37 7.38 -4.21
C GLY A 548 -22.75 7.19 -2.74
N LEU A 549 -22.31 8.11 -1.90
CA LEU A 549 -22.62 8.15 -0.48
C LEU A 549 -23.67 9.21 -0.19
N ILE A 550 -24.74 8.82 0.51
CA ILE A 550 -25.70 9.72 1.12
C ILE A 550 -25.40 9.80 2.61
N HIS A 551 -25.07 11.00 3.10
CA HIS A 551 -24.77 11.22 4.52
C HIS A 551 -26.03 11.05 5.37
N ILE A 552 -25.89 10.61 6.64
CA ILE A 552 -27.04 10.45 7.55
C ILE A 552 -27.88 11.73 7.71
N SER A 553 -27.21 12.88 7.62
CA SER A 553 -27.84 14.21 7.68
C SER A 553 -28.71 14.52 6.47
N ASP A 554 -28.51 13.87 5.33
CA ASP A 554 -29.27 14.05 4.09
C ASP A 554 -30.33 12.97 3.85
N LEU A 555 -30.39 11.95 4.72
CA LEU A 555 -31.40 10.89 4.64
C LEU A 555 -32.74 11.27 5.30
N SER A 556 -32.78 12.27 6.19
CA SER A 556 -34.01 12.69 6.87
C SER A 556 -34.01 14.17 7.24
N TRP A 557 -35.19 14.81 7.14
CA TRP A 557 -35.41 16.21 7.51
C TRP A 557 -35.37 16.48 9.02
N ASN A 558 -35.37 15.44 9.86
CA ASN A 558 -35.34 15.59 11.32
C ASN A 558 -33.89 15.57 11.86
N SER A 559 -33.64 16.45 12.82
CA SER A 559 -32.31 16.73 13.39
C SER A 559 -31.79 15.67 14.38
N HIS A 560 -32.51 14.57 14.61
CA HIS A 560 -32.06 13.43 15.43
C HIS A 560 -32.43 12.10 14.75
N VAL A 561 -31.48 11.52 14.01
CA VAL A 561 -31.62 10.17 13.42
C VAL A 561 -30.66 9.23 14.13
N ASN A 562 -31.18 8.16 14.73
CA ASN A 562 -30.36 7.19 15.48
C ASN A 562 -29.82 6.04 14.60
N SER A 563 -30.38 5.77 13.41
CA SER A 563 -29.82 4.81 12.44
C SER A 563 -30.40 4.96 11.01
N PRO A 564 -29.57 4.94 9.96
CA PRO A 564 -30.00 4.97 8.55
C PRO A 564 -30.84 3.76 8.09
N SER A 565 -30.78 2.64 8.82
CA SER A 565 -31.45 1.39 8.47
C SER A 565 -32.98 1.42 8.61
N ASP A 566 -33.52 2.41 9.34
CA ASP A 566 -34.97 2.55 9.54
C ASP A 566 -35.66 3.23 8.34
N PHE A 567 -34.89 3.98 7.52
CA PHE A 567 -35.42 4.77 6.41
C PHE A 567 -35.19 4.15 5.03
N VAL A 568 -34.14 3.35 4.89
CA VAL A 568 -33.73 2.77 3.60
C VAL A 568 -33.46 1.28 3.76
N LYS A 569 -34.02 0.46 2.86
CA LYS A 569 -33.75 -0.98 2.81
C LYS A 569 -32.60 -1.26 1.84
N LYS A 570 -31.75 -2.22 2.18
CA LYS A 570 -30.71 -2.74 1.28
C LYS A 570 -31.38 -3.32 0.02
N GLY A 571 -30.95 -2.88 -1.16
CA GLY A 571 -31.53 -3.23 -2.47
C GLY A 571 -32.69 -2.35 -2.95
N ALA A 572 -33.05 -1.29 -2.21
CA ALA A 572 -34.06 -0.33 -2.67
C ALA A 572 -33.47 0.64 -3.70
N TYR A 573 -34.27 1.04 -4.69
CA TYR A 573 -33.92 2.07 -5.66
C TYR A 573 -34.36 3.46 -5.14
N LEU A 574 -33.45 4.42 -5.15
CA LEU A 574 -33.67 5.79 -4.68
C LEU A 574 -33.34 6.80 -5.77
N GLU A 575 -34.14 7.86 -5.88
CA GLU A 575 -33.84 9.05 -6.69
C GLU A 575 -33.02 10.02 -5.84
N CYS A 576 -31.79 10.28 -6.24
CA CYS A 576 -30.82 11.09 -5.50
C CYS A 576 -30.24 12.16 -6.42
N LYS A 577 -29.94 13.34 -5.87
CA LYS A 577 -29.27 14.41 -6.60
C LYS A 577 -27.77 14.35 -6.39
N ILE A 578 -26.98 14.56 -7.44
CA ILE A 578 -25.53 14.66 -7.32
C ILE A 578 -25.17 16.00 -6.67
N LEU A 579 -24.59 15.97 -5.47
CA LEU A 579 -24.17 17.17 -4.74
C LEU A 579 -22.72 17.54 -5.03
N ALA A 580 -21.84 16.53 -5.14
CA ALA A 580 -20.44 16.74 -5.46
C ALA A 580 -19.86 15.48 -6.13
N ILE A 581 -18.98 15.69 -7.10
CA ILE A 581 -18.18 14.67 -7.77
C ILE A 581 -16.72 14.96 -7.46
N ASP A 582 -16.05 14.08 -6.72
CA ASP A 582 -14.62 14.16 -6.43
C ASP A 582 -13.89 13.15 -7.34
N VAL A 583 -13.23 13.69 -8.37
CA VAL A 583 -12.52 12.90 -9.40
C VAL A 583 -11.22 12.27 -8.87
N PRO A 584 -10.36 12.98 -8.10
CA PRO A 584 -9.17 12.38 -7.50
C PRO A 584 -9.45 11.22 -6.55
N GLU A 585 -10.47 11.34 -5.69
CA GLU A 585 -10.79 10.31 -4.69
C GLU A 585 -11.84 9.29 -5.16
N ARG A 586 -12.40 9.47 -6.37
CA ARG A 586 -13.52 8.67 -6.92
C ARG A 586 -14.67 8.56 -5.93
N LYS A 587 -15.09 9.71 -5.38
CA LYS A 587 -16.20 9.80 -4.43
C LYS A 587 -17.34 10.61 -5.02
N LEU A 588 -18.53 10.02 -5.00
CA LEU A 588 -19.77 10.69 -5.39
C LEU A 588 -20.57 10.99 -4.12
N THR A 589 -20.89 12.27 -3.88
CA THR A 589 -21.76 12.67 -2.76
C THR A 589 -23.17 12.88 -3.29
N LEU A 590 -24.13 12.14 -2.75
CA LEU A 590 -25.52 12.13 -3.17
C LEU A 590 -26.41 12.72 -2.07
N GLY A 591 -27.42 13.47 -2.47
CA GLY A 591 -28.41 14.08 -1.60
C GLY A 591 -29.82 13.56 -1.88
N LEU A 592 -30.52 13.10 -0.85
CA LEU A 592 -31.91 12.64 -0.96
C LEU A 592 -32.92 13.78 -0.71
N LYS A 593 -32.57 14.74 0.16
CA LYS A 593 -33.40 15.92 0.49
C LYS A 593 -33.69 16.82 -0.69
N GLN A 594 -32.69 17.04 -1.55
CA GLN A 594 -32.76 18.00 -2.65
C GLN A 594 -33.57 17.48 -3.85
N ALA A 595 -33.98 16.21 -3.82
CA ALA A 595 -34.87 15.59 -4.80
C ALA A 595 -36.35 15.59 -4.34
N GLN A 596 -36.64 15.97 -3.09
CA GLN A 596 -37.99 16.02 -2.52
C GLN A 596 -38.38 17.47 -2.18
N GLU A 597 -39.66 17.83 -2.34
CA GLU A 597 -40.16 19.13 -1.90
C GLU A 597 -39.99 19.29 -0.38
N ASN A 598 -39.45 20.42 0.06
CA ASN A 598 -39.19 20.69 1.47
C ASN A 598 -40.51 20.70 2.27
N PRO A 599 -40.71 19.78 3.23
CA PRO A 599 -41.96 19.69 3.97
C PRO A 599 -42.31 20.98 4.74
N TRP A 600 -41.33 21.82 5.10
CA TRP A 600 -41.56 23.09 5.78
C TRP A 600 -42.18 24.18 4.89
N ASP A 601 -41.98 24.09 3.58
CA ASP A 601 -42.55 25.03 2.61
C ASP A 601 -44.04 24.75 2.39
N THR A 602 -44.48 23.50 2.52
CA THR A 602 -45.88 23.09 2.37
C THR A 602 -46.68 23.14 3.67
N VAL A 603 -46.04 23.02 4.85
CA VAL A 603 -46.72 23.04 6.17
C VAL A 603 -47.64 24.22 6.38
N SER A 604 -47.22 25.43 5.99
CA SER A 604 -48.06 26.62 6.20
C SER A 604 -49.27 26.67 5.27
N ARG A 605 -49.21 25.95 4.13
CA ARG A 605 -50.31 25.82 3.18
C ARG A 605 -51.26 24.70 3.60
N ASP A 606 -50.70 23.56 3.98
CA ASP A 606 -51.45 22.34 4.25
C ASP A 606 -52.04 22.34 5.68
N PHE A 607 -51.38 23.01 6.63
CA PHE A 607 -51.78 23.10 8.04
C PHE A 607 -51.65 24.52 8.61
N PRO A 608 -52.62 25.42 8.35
CA PRO A 608 -52.58 26.79 8.86
C PRO A 608 -52.72 26.83 10.39
N VAL A 609 -52.19 27.87 11.02
CA VAL A 609 -52.31 28.08 12.48
C VAL A 609 -53.79 28.07 12.89
N LYS A 610 -54.12 27.33 13.96
CA LYS A 610 -55.46 26.98 14.47
C LYS A 610 -56.19 25.86 13.73
N SER A 611 -55.59 25.19 12.74
CA SER A 611 -56.18 23.97 12.16
C SER A 611 -56.11 22.80 13.15
N ILE A 612 -57.11 21.92 13.08
CA ILE A 612 -57.13 20.63 13.79
C ILE A 612 -56.41 19.60 12.92
N VAL A 613 -55.47 18.86 13.50
CA VAL A 613 -54.65 17.85 12.82
C VAL A 613 -54.63 16.57 13.65
N LYS A 614 -54.81 15.43 12.98
CA LYS A 614 -54.62 14.09 13.55
C LYS A 614 -53.14 13.79 13.68
N CYS A 615 -52.66 13.58 14.89
CA CYS A 615 -51.25 13.35 15.17
C CYS A 615 -51.05 12.05 15.95
N LYS A 616 -49.93 11.35 15.72
CA LYS A 616 -49.56 10.13 16.44
C LYS A 616 -48.59 10.44 17.57
N PRO A 617 -48.77 9.87 18.78
CA PRO A 617 -47.82 10.08 19.87
C PRO A 617 -46.51 9.36 19.58
N LYS A 618 -45.40 10.10 19.47
CA LYS A 618 -44.07 9.53 19.22
C LYS A 618 -43.25 9.39 20.50
N ARG A 619 -43.32 10.40 21.38
CA ARG A 619 -42.59 10.39 22.65
C ARG A 619 -43.32 11.17 23.73
N ILE A 620 -43.59 10.54 24.86
CA ILE A 620 -44.23 11.18 26.02
C ILE A 620 -43.18 11.36 27.12
N LEU A 621 -42.87 12.60 27.46
CA LEU A 621 -41.96 12.98 28.55
C LEU A 621 -42.77 13.59 29.70
N LYS A 622 -42.12 13.80 30.86
CA LYS A 622 -42.78 14.22 32.10
C LYS A 622 -43.52 15.56 31.98
N ASN A 623 -43.00 16.49 31.17
CA ASN A 623 -43.53 17.87 31.08
C ASN A 623 -44.05 18.22 29.68
N PHE A 624 -43.74 17.44 28.64
CA PHE A 624 -44.19 17.70 27.28
C PHE A 624 -44.27 16.39 26.49
N ALA A 625 -45.10 16.34 25.46
CA ALA A 625 -45.24 15.22 24.55
C ALA A 625 -44.94 15.65 23.11
N VAL A 626 -44.26 14.77 22.37
CA VAL A 626 -43.92 14.94 20.95
C VAL A 626 -44.84 14.06 20.13
N PHE A 627 -45.50 14.68 19.15
CA PHE A 627 -46.43 14.04 18.25
C PHE A 627 -45.96 14.20 16.80
N GLU A 628 -46.24 13.19 15.99
CA GLU A 628 -45.93 13.15 14.58
C GLU A 628 -47.18 13.54 13.77
N LEU A 629 -47.04 14.56 12.92
CA LEU A 629 -48.08 15.02 11.99
C LEU A 629 -48.15 14.11 10.75
N PRO A 630 -49.24 14.15 9.96
CA PRO A 630 -49.40 13.31 8.77
C PRO A 630 -48.34 13.51 7.68
N ASN A 631 -47.67 14.67 7.66
CA ASN A 631 -46.57 14.99 6.76
C ASN A 631 -45.19 14.57 7.31
N GLY A 632 -45.13 13.82 8.41
CA GLY A 632 -43.90 13.30 9.02
C GLY A 632 -43.14 14.29 9.91
N LEU A 633 -43.65 15.51 10.08
CA LEU A 633 -43.03 16.51 10.97
C LEU A 633 -43.43 16.31 12.42
N GLU A 634 -42.57 16.80 13.33
CA GLU A 634 -42.76 16.66 14.77
C GLU A 634 -43.29 17.96 15.39
N GLY A 635 -44.39 17.83 16.14
CA GLY A 635 -44.95 18.90 16.96
C GLY A 635 -44.87 18.59 18.45
N ILE A 636 -44.76 19.64 19.26
CA ILE A 636 -44.59 19.55 20.71
C ILE A 636 -45.85 20.10 21.38
N CYS A 637 -46.42 19.34 22.30
CA CYS A 637 -47.48 19.78 23.22
C CYS A 637 -46.92 19.84 24.64
N ASP A 638 -47.05 20.98 25.30
CA ASP A 638 -46.73 21.13 26.73
C ASP A 638 -47.86 20.54 27.60
N ILE A 639 -47.56 20.17 28.84
CA ILE A 639 -48.54 19.61 29.79
C ILE A 639 -49.68 20.60 30.08
N GLY A 640 -49.37 21.90 30.10
CA GLY A 640 -50.35 22.98 30.27
C GLY A 640 -51.23 23.24 29.04
N ASP A 641 -50.94 22.61 27.91
CA ASP A 641 -51.71 22.73 26.67
C ASP A 641 -52.65 21.54 26.41
N PHE A 642 -52.79 20.64 27.39
CA PHE A 642 -53.55 19.40 27.27
C PHE A 642 -54.99 19.49 27.84
N ASP A 643 -55.20 20.09 29.02
CA ASP A 643 -56.53 20.30 29.63
C ASP A 643 -56.59 21.65 30.40
N TRP A 644 -57.78 22.24 30.51
CA TRP A 644 -58.00 23.59 31.06
C TRP A 644 -58.11 23.62 32.59
N ILE A 645 -58.63 22.55 33.20
CA ILE A 645 -59.12 22.57 34.60
C ILE A 645 -58.24 21.71 35.51
N ASN A 646 -57.81 20.54 35.03
CA ASN A 646 -57.03 19.62 35.83
C ASN A 646 -55.54 19.93 35.69
N SER A 647 -54.84 20.10 36.81
CA SER A 647 -53.38 20.02 36.85
C SER A 647 -52.97 18.58 36.55
N ILE A 648 -52.83 18.25 35.27
CA ILE A 648 -52.46 16.91 34.81
C ILE A 648 -51.09 16.55 35.40
N VAL A 649 -51.02 15.42 36.10
CA VAL A 649 -49.78 14.93 36.73
C VAL A 649 -49.00 14.03 35.77
N ASN A 650 -49.67 13.35 34.83
CA ASN A 650 -49.02 12.49 33.85
C ASN A 650 -49.80 12.42 32.53
N ILE A 651 -49.15 12.77 31.43
CA ILE A 651 -49.72 12.73 30.07
C ILE A 651 -49.99 11.27 29.63
N LYS A 652 -49.29 10.29 30.23
CA LYS A 652 -49.42 8.86 29.90
C LYS A 652 -50.79 8.25 30.22
N ASP A 653 -51.54 8.82 31.18
CA ASP A 653 -52.83 8.26 31.58
C ASP A 653 -53.96 8.58 30.57
N TYR A 654 -53.71 9.54 29.68
CA TYR A 654 -54.67 10.03 28.69
C TYR A 654 -54.33 9.60 27.24
N ILE A 655 -53.20 8.95 27.01
CA ILE A 655 -52.74 8.55 25.68
C ILE A 655 -52.55 7.03 25.63
N LYS A 656 -53.28 6.35 24.75
CA LYS A 656 -52.98 4.96 24.39
C LYS A 656 -51.87 4.94 23.35
N GLU A 657 -50.87 4.08 23.54
CA GLU A 657 -49.75 3.95 22.59
C GLU A 657 -50.28 3.63 21.18
N ASN A 658 -49.91 4.45 20.18
CA ASN A 658 -50.27 4.38 18.76
C ASN A 658 -51.70 4.78 18.33
N GLU A 659 -52.51 5.41 19.19
CA GLU A 659 -53.80 5.96 18.76
C GLU A 659 -53.65 7.38 18.16
N ASP A 660 -54.38 7.67 17.08
CA ASP A 660 -54.43 9.01 16.48
C ASP A 660 -55.18 9.97 17.41
N ILE A 661 -54.57 11.11 17.73
CA ILE A 661 -55.17 12.15 18.59
C ILE A 661 -55.32 13.44 17.79
N ASP A 662 -56.51 14.03 17.84
CA ASP A 662 -56.76 15.36 17.28
C ASP A 662 -56.09 16.43 18.15
N MET A 663 -55.30 17.31 17.53
CA MET A 663 -54.65 18.45 18.17
C MET A 663 -54.71 19.71 17.31
N VAL A 664 -54.73 20.87 17.95
CA VAL A 664 -54.77 22.18 17.29
C VAL A 664 -53.35 22.74 17.18
N ILE A 665 -52.98 23.26 16.00
CA ILE A 665 -51.70 23.95 15.82
C ILE A 665 -51.79 25.37 16.41
N LEU A 666 -50.97 25.67 17.43
CA LEU A 666 -50.92 27.01 18.04
C LEU A 666 -49.96 27.96 17.33
N SER A 667 -48.79 27.46 16.94
CA SER A 667 -47.77 28.26 16.26
C SER A 667 -46.83 27.37 15.47
N ILE A 668 -46.44 27.82 14.29
CA ILE A 668 -45.41 27.17 13.46
C ILE A 668 -44.22 28.14 13.39
N ASP A 669 -43.10 27.74 13.96
CA ASP A 669 -41.82 28.46 13.87
C ASP A 669 -40.96 27.77 12.81
N ARG A 670 -40.82 28.41 11.64
CA ARG A 670 -40.08 27.87 10.49
C ARG A 670 -38.57 27.88 10.73
N ASP A 671 -38.07 28.94 11.36
CA ASP A 671 -36.63 29.13 11.60
C ASP A 671 -36.10 28.12 12.61
N LYS A 672 -36.90 27.82 13.64
CA LYS A 672 -36.54 26.84 14.68
C LYS A 672 -37.04 25.44 14.39
N GLN A 673 -37.72 25.22 13.26
CA GLN A 673 -38.32 23.95 12.88
C GLN A 673 -39.18 23.35 14.02
N ARG A 674 -40.08 24.15 14.59
CA ARG A 674 -40.91 23.77 15.75
C ARG A 674 -42.38 24.06 15.50
N ILE A 675 -43.22 23.05 15.70
CA ILE A 675 -44.68 23.18 15.68
C ILE A 675 -45.18 23.03 17.12
N ARG A 676 -45.92 24.02 17.64
CA ARG A 676 -46.61 23.89 18.94
C ARG A 676 -48.02 23.37 18.72
N LEU A 677 -48.36 22.30 19.42
CA LEU A 677 -49.65 21.64 19.38
C LEU A 677 -50.36 21.80 20.72
N SER A 678 -51.69 21.80 20.69
CA SER A 678 -52.51 21.86 21.89
C SER A 678 -53.78 21.05 21.77
N HIS A 679 -54.07 20.26 22.80
CA HIS A 679 -55.30 19.49 22.92
C HIS A 679 -56.42 20.29 23.61
N LYS A 680 -56.09 21.18 24.58
CA LYS A 680 -57.11 21.97 25.31
C LYS A 680 -57.94 22.87 24.39
N HIS A 681 -57.34 23.38 23.30
CA HIS A 681 -58.01 24.27 22.36
C HIS A 681 -59.00 23.57 21.41
N LEU A 682 -59.18 22.24 21.52
CA LEU A 682 -60.32 21.54 20.90
C LEU A 682 -61.64 21.82 21.62
N LYS A 683 -61.59 22.10 22.92
CA LYS A 683 -62.78 22.35 23.75
C LYS A 683 -62.94 23.85 23.98
N GLU A 684 -64.18 24.34 24.03
CA GLU A 684 -64.42 25.74 24.43
C GLU A 684 -63.89 25.97 25.85
N SER A 685 -63.32 27.16 26.09
CA SER A 685 -62.79 27.52 27.42
C SER A 685 -63.92 27.47 28.46
N PRO A 686 -63.72 26.80 29.61
CA PRO A 686 -64.73 26.74 30.69
C PRO A 686 -65.22 28.12 31.16
N TRP A 687 -64.36 29.13 31.18
CA TRP A 687 -64.72 30.52 31.51
C TRP A 687 -65.60 31.18 30.45
N ARG A 688 -65.45 30.79 29.18
CA ARG A 688 -66.30 31.28 28.08
C ARG A 688 -67.68 30.64 28.13
N VAL A 689 -67.77 29.37 28.50
CA VAL A 689 -69.05 28.69 28.75
C VAL A 689 -69.74 29.33 29.96
N PHE A 690 -69.00 29.55 31.06
CA PHE A 690 -69.52 30.22 32.24
C PHE A 690 -69.99 31.65 31.97
N GLU A 691 -69.27 32.46 31.17
CA GLU A 691 -69.73 33.82 30.79
C GLU A 691 -71.02 33.79 29.94
N LYS A 692 -71.21 32.78 29.09
CA LYS A 692 -72.44 32.60 28.31
C LYS A 692 -73.61 32.17 29.19
N GLU A 693 -73.39 31.27 30.15
CA GLU A 693 -74.43 30.76 31.06
C GLU A 693 -74.78 31.76 32.17
N HIS A 694 -73.77 32.51 32.64
CA HIS A 694 -73.86 33.45 33.76
C HIS A 694 -73.24 34.82 33.37
N PRO A 695 -73.98 35.67 32.65
CA PRO A 695 -73.53 37.00 32.28
C PRO A 695 -73.37 37.91 33.51
N VAL A 696 -72.54 38.94 33.38
CA VAL A 696 -72.30 39.93 34.45
C VAL A 696 -73.61 40.46 35.02
N GLY A 697 -73.79 40.33 36.34
CA GLY A 697 -75.02 40.67 37.07
C GLY A 697 -75.88 39.46 37.45
N SER A 698 -75.61 38.26 36.94
CA SER A 698 -76.32 37.04 37.36
C SER A 698 -75.92 36.60 38.77
N VAL A 699 -76.87 35.99 39.49
CA VAL A 699 -76.60 35.37 40.80
C VAL A 699 -76.15 33.93 40.59
N VAL A 700 -75.06 33.54 41.22
CA VAL A 700 -74.48 32.19 41.22
C VAL A 700 -74.22 31.75 42.65
N ASP A 701 -74.48 30.48 42.95
CA ASP A 701 -74.15 29.89 44.24
C ASP A 701 -72.70 29.37 44.22
N GLY A 702 -71.98 29.58 45.32
CA GLY A 702 -70.59 29.14 45.42
C GLY A 702 -70.19 28.75 46.84
N ILE A 703 -69.27 27.80 46.96
CA ILE A 703 -68.75 27.31 48.24
C ILE A 703 -67.46 28.06 48.57
N VAL A 704 -67.38 28.68 49.74
CA VAL A 704 -66.15 29.38 50.16
C VAL A 704 -65.06 28.34 50.46
N LYS A 705 -64.01 28.30 49.64
CA LYS A 705 -62.91 27.32 49.76
C LYS A 705 -61.81 27.79 50.70
N ALA A 706 -61.50 29.09 50.69
CA ALA A 706 -60.49 29.68 51.56
C ALA A 706 -60.76 31.17 51.77
N ILE A 707 -60.40 31.67 52.96
CA ILE A 707 -60.41 33.10 53.30
C ILE A 707 -58.97 33.57 53.39
N VAL A 708 -58.66 34.69 52.74
CA VAL A 708 -57.34 35.32 52.71
C VAL A 708 -57.45 36.78 53.14
N GLU A 709 -56.34 37.42 53.51
CA GLU A 709 -56.36 38.81 54.00
C GLU A 709 -56.99 39.82 53.00
N SER A 710 -56.93 39.52 51.71
CA SER A 710 -57.49 40.37 50.64
C SER A 710 -58.92 40.03 50.23
N GLY A 711 -59.53 38.96 50.79
CA GLY A 711 -60.85 38.49 50.36
C GLY A 711 -61.13 37.00 50.60
N ALA A 712 -61.95 36.38 49.76
CA ALA A 712 -62.30 34.96 49.83
C ALA A 712 -62.25 34.30 48.44
N VAL A 713 -61.75 33.07 48.39
CA VAL A 713 -61.78 32.20 47.21
C VAL A 713 -63.02 31.32 47.30
N VAL A 714 -63.84 31.37 46.26
CA VAL A 714 -65.13 30.69 46.17
C VAL A 714 -65.07 29.69 45.02
N SER A 715 -65.40 28.43 45.29
CA SER A 715 -65.61 27.41 44.27
C SER A 715 -67.00 27.56 43.69
N LEU A 716 -67.09 27.71 42.37
CA LEU A 716 -68.32 27.81 41.59
C LEU A 716 -68.61 26.49 40.86
N GLU A 717 -69.72 26.44 40.13
CA GLU A 717 -70.07 25.32 39.26
C GLU A 717 -68.95 25.03 38.22
N ASN A 718 -68.85 23.78 37.76
CA ASN A 718 -67.83 23.30 36.82
C ASN A 718 -66.36 23.40 37.30
N ASN A 719 -66.11 23.34 38.62
CA ASN A 719 -64.78 23.44 39.25
C ASN A 719 -64.05 24.77 38.99
N LEU A 720 -64.78 25.84 38.70
CA LEU A 720 -64.20 27.18 38.51
C LEU A 720 -63.97 27.88 39.86
N GLU A 721 -62.86 28.61 39.99
CA GLU A 721 -62.57 29.40 41.18
C GLU A 721 -62.86 30.89 40.93
N GLY A 722 -63.76 31.44 41.74
CA GLY A 722 -64.03 32.87 41.85
C GLY A 722 -63.28 33.49 43.02
N PHE A 723 -62.94 34.78 42.89
CA PHE A 723 -62.35 35.58 43.93
C PHE A 723 -63.30 36.71 44.32
N MET A 724 -63.55 36.84 45.61
CA MET A 724 -64.34 37.92 46.19
C MET A 724 -63.42 38.80 47.03
N HIS A 725 -63.25 40.07 46.64
CA HIS A 725 -62.42 41.02 47.40
C HIS A 725 -63.12 41.45 48.69
N ILE A 726 -62.36 41.78 49.75
CA ILE A 726 -62.90 42.22 51.05
C ILE A 726 -63.94 43.35 50.94
N SER A 727 -63.76 44.27 49.99
CA SER A 727 -64.68 45.39 49.74
C SER A 727 -66.05 44.98 49.19
N GLN A 728 -66.18 43.73 48.74
CA GLN A 728 -67.40 43.15 48.14
C GLN A 728 -68.11 42.19 49.10
N ILE A 729 -67.62 42.10 50.34
CA ILE A 729 -68.25 41.38 51.45
C ILE A 729 -69.03 42.41 52.26
N ASP A 730 -70.28 42.10 52.57
CA ASP A 730 -71.08 42.92 53.48
C ASP A 730 -70.64 42.63 54.93
N LEU A 731 -69.78 43.49 55.47
CA LEU A 731 -69.25 43.39 56.83
C LEU A 731 -69.92 44.46 57.73
N PRO A 732 -70.59 44.07 58.82
CA PRO A 732 -71.03 45.01 59.86
C PRO A 732 -69.83 45.80 60.42
N LYS A 733 -70.03 47.07 60.79
CA LYS A 733 -68.94 47.93 61.32
C LYS A 733 -68.27 47.27 62.54
N GLY A 734 -67.04 46.81 62.36
CA GLY A 734 -66.22 46.16 63.41
C GLY A 734 -66.17 44.63 63.39
N ALA A 735 -66.81 43.96 62.41
CA ALA A 735 -66.77 42.50 62.25
C ALA A 735 -65.60 42.01 61.39
N ASN A 736 -65.11 40.80 61.66
CA ASN A 736 -64.02 40.17 60.89
C ASN A 736 -64.55 39.30 59.74
N LEU A 737 -63.72 39.05 58.71
CA LEU A 737 -64.08 38.21 57.55
C LEU A 737 -64.58 36.81 57.94
N GLU A 738 -64.00 36.22 58.99
CA GLU A 738 -64.33 34.87 59.48
C GLU A 738 -65.72 34.78 60.13
N GLU A 739 -66.30 35.92 60.53
CA GLU A 739 -67.65 35.98 61.11
C GLU A 739 -68.74 36.08 60.03
N ALA A 740 -68.42 36.65 58.87
CA ALA A 740 -69.38 36.87 57.77
C ALA A 740 -69.42 35.73 56.73
N LEU A 741 -68.33 34.96 56.60
CA LEU A 741 -68.21 33.83 55.68
C LEU A 741 -67.56 32.66 56.41
N LYS A 742 -68.21 31.49 56.34
CA LYS A 742 -67.61 30.24 56.82
C LYS A 742 -67.05 29.43 55.66
N VAL A 743 -65.83 28.94 55.84
CA VAL A 743 -65.18 28.03 54.87
C VAL A 743 -65.99 26.73 54.81
N GLY A 744 -66.34 26.31 53.59
CA GLY A 744 -67.13 25.11 53.31
C GLY A 744 -68.64 25.34 53.19
N GLU A 745 -69.15 26.55 53.47
CA GLU A 745 -70.57 26.89 53.28
C GLU A 745 -70.84 27.51 51.90
N THR A 746 -72.05 27.24 51.38
CA THR A 746 -72.52 27.77 50.10
C THR A 746 -73.26 29.10 50.32
N TYR A 747 -72.92 30.11 49.53
CA TYR A 747 -73.61 31.40 49.52
C TYR A 747 -73.92 31.86 48.09
N PRO A 748 -74.98 32.66 47.89
CA PRO A 748 -75.26 33.32 46.62
C PRO A 748 -74.37 34.56 46.42
N PHE A 749 -73.84 34.71 45.21
CA PHE A 749 -72.97 35.81 44.80
C PHE A 749 -73.40 36.38 43.46
N VAL A 750 -73.18 37.68 43.23
CA VAL A 750 -73.37 38.31 41.91
C VAL A 750 -72.04 38.29 41.15
N VAL A 751 -72.06 37.80 39.91
CA VAL A 751 -70.91 37.83 39.00
C VAL A 751 -70.66 39.26 38.54
N ARG A 752 -69.50 39.84 38.87
CA ARG A 752 -69.12 41.20 38.45
C ARG A 752 -68.28 41.23 37.19
N GLU A 753 -67.32 40.34 37.07
CA GLU A 753 -66.41 40.31 35.94
C GLU A 753 -65.90 38.89 35.72
N VAL A 754 -65.89 38.43 34.47
CA VAL A 754 -65.26 37.17 34.06
C VAL A 754 -64.06 37.49 33.18
N ASN A 755 -62.85 37.34 33.72
CA ASN A 755 -61.63 37.62 32.99
C ASN A 755 -61.07 36.33 32.38
N GLN A 756 -61.37 36.10 31.10
CA GLN A 756 -60.94 34.91 30.35
C GLN A 756 -59.40 34.78 30.28
N GLY A 757 -58.67 35.91 30.21
CA GLY A 757 -57.20 35.88 30.05
C GLY A 757 -56.44 35.58 31.35
N LYS A 758 -57.02 35.91 32.51
CA LYS A 758 -56.43 35.67 33.83
C LYS A 758 -57.05 34.47 34.55
N HIS A 759 -58.02 33.80 33.95
CA HIS A 759 -58.75 32.67 34.53
C HIS A 759 -59.37 33.03 35.89
N ARG A 760 -59.90 34.26 36.03
CA ARG A 760 -60.44 34.80 37.29
C ARG A 760 -61.88 35.27 37.11
N ILE A 761 -62.75 34.85 38.02
CA ILE A 761 -64.13 35.33 38.13
C ILE A 761 -64.22 36.20 39.38
N SER A 762 -64.71 37.43 39.25
CA SER A 762 -64.88 38.34 40.37
C SER A 762 -66.32 38.32 40.85
N LEU A 763 -66.52 38.07 42.14
CA LEU A 763 -67.82 37.89 42.78
C LEU A 763 -68.09 39.00 43.80
N SER A 764 -69.36 39.37 43.98
CA SER A 764 -69.80 40.30 45.03
C SER A 764 -71.00 39.74 45.80
N ARG A 765 -70.87 39.67 47.13
CA ARG A 765 -71.99 39.35 48.03
C ARG A 765 -72.77 40.60 48.44
N LYS A 766 -72.07 41.73 48.57
CA LYS A 766 -72.67 43.03 48.88
C LYS A 766 -73.73 43.43 47.85
N ASP A 767 -73.44 43.25 46.56
CA ASP A 767 -74.37 43.57 45.48
C ASP A 767 -75.65 42.70 45.53
N TYR A 768 -75.51 41.43 45.95
CA TYR A 768 -76.65 40.55 46.16
C TYR A 768 -77.56 41.07 47.29
N MET A 769 -76.97 41.43 48.43
CA MET A 769 -77.71 41.95 49.58
C MET A 769 -78.38 43.30 49.27
N GLU A 770 -77.68 44.23 48.62
CA GLU A 770 -78.27 45.52 48.21
C GLU A 770 -79.44 45.34 47.23
N ALA A 771 -79.37 44.35 46.33
CA ALA A 771 -80.47 44.01 45.44
C ALA A 771 -81.67 43.39 46.19
N GLN A 772 -81.45 42.60 47.25
CA GLN A 772 -82.52 42.08 48.10
C GLN A 772 -83.16 43.19 48.95
N THR A 773 -82.36 44.05 49.60
CA THR A 773 -82.88 45.17 50.40
C THR A 773 -83.67 46.16 49.55
N LYS A 774 -83.25 46.44 48.30
CA LYS A 774 -84.03 47.26 47.36
C LYS A 774 -85.36 46.60 46.96
N LYS A 775 -85.40 45.29 46.73
CA LYS A 775 -86.63 44.54 46.45
C LYS A 775 -87.57 44.53 47.65
N GLU A 776 -87.05 44.34 48.86
CA GLU A 776 -87.85 44.39 50.10
C GLU A 776 -88.40 45.79 50.34
N THR A 777 -87.57 46.84 50.19
CA THR A 777 -88.01 48.24 50.34
C THR A 777 -89.07 48.62 49.29
N GLN A 778 -88.93 48.18 48.03
CA GLN A 778 -89.98 48.33 47.02
C GLN A 778 -91.28 47.59 47.37
N ASN A 779 -91.18 46.37 47.91
CA ASN A 779 -92.35 45.60 48.35
C ASN A 779 -93.05 46.24 49.57
N TYR A 780 -92.32 46.91 50.46
CA TYR A 780 -92.89 47.69 51.57
C TYR A 780 -93.54 49.01 51.08
N ILE A 781 -92.89 49.74 50.16
CA ILE A 781 -93.44 50.98 49.57
C ILE A 781 -94.75 50.69 48.79
N SER A 782 -94.89 49.50 48.20
CA SER A 782 -96.13 49.07 47.54
C SER A 782 -97.28 48.66 48.49
N LYS A 783 -97.05 48.63 49.81
CA LYS A 783 -98.03 48.17 50.83
C LYS A 783 -98.52 49.26 51.79
N GLU A 784 -97.98 50.47 51.76
CA GLU A 784 -98.47 51.59 52.58
C GLU A 784 -99.02 52.71 51.68
N GLU A 785 -100.34 52.75 51.51
CA GLU A 785 -101.04 54.02 51.21
C GLU A 785 -101.41 54.71 52.52
N PRO A 786 -101.24 56.05 52.58
CA PRO A 786 -102.31 56.87 53.14
C PRO A 786 -102.72 57.99 52.18
N THR A 787 -103.99 57.90 51.78
CA THR A 787 -105.00 58.99 51.72
C THR A 787 -104.56 60.37 51.21
N SER A 788 -105.16 60.71 50.07
CA SER A 788 -105.38 62.04 49.52
C SER A 788 -105.62 63.13 50.57
N LEU A 789 -104.86 64.22 50.46
CA LEU A 789 -105.35 65.59 50.65
C LEU A 789 -104.55 66.52 49.75
N THR A 790 -105.23 67.00 48.72
CA THR A 790 -104.79 67.97 47.72
C THR A 790 -104.42 69.32 48.35
N TYR A 791 -103.22 69.82 48.07
CA TYR A 791 -102.98 71.27 48.05
C TYR A 791 -101.92 71.59 46.98
N ASN A 792 -102.32 72.38 46.00
CA ASN A 792 -101.56 72.72 44.79
C ASN A 792 -101.16 74.20 44.89
N PRO A 793 -99.90 74.58 45.15
CA PRO A 793 -99.48 75.96 45.19
C PRO A 793 -98.92 76.40 43.82
N PHE A 794 -99.80 76.49 42.84
CA PHE A 794 -99.63 77.36 41.67
C PHE A 794 -100.83 78.32 41.62
N ASP A 795 -100.94 79.15 42.65
CA ASP A 795 -101.62 80.43 42.54
C ASP A 795 -100.58 81.53 42.76
N ASN A 796 -100.38 82.32 41.70
CA ASN A 796 -99.59 83.54 41.61
C ASN A 796 -98.07 83.32 41.65
N ILE A 797 -97.28 83.82 40.70
CA ILE A 797 -97.17 85.25 40.38
C ILE A 797 -96.69 85.43 38.93
N ASN A 798 -97.51 86.11 38.13
CA ASN A 798 -97.04 87.12 37.18
C ASN A 798 -96.91 88.44 37.98
N ASN A 799 -95.82 89.16 37.72
CA ASN A 799 -95.33 90.44 38.28
C ASN A 799 -94.20 90.34 39.31
#